data_AF-A0A1C6BBZ8-F1
#
_entry.id   AF-A0A1C6BBZ8-F1
#
_cell.length_a   1.000
_cell.length_b   1.000
_cell.length_c   1.000
_cell.angle_alpha   90.00
_cell.angle_beta   90.00
_cell.angle_gamma   90.00
#
_symmetry.space_group_name_H-M   'P 1'
#
loop_
_entity.id
_entity.type
_entity.pdbx_description
1 polymer ?
#
loop_
_entity_poly.entity_id
_entity_poly.type
_entity_poly.pdbx_seq_one_letter_code
_entity_poly.pdbx_strand_id
1 'polypeptide(L)'
;MAMELERAALELVERKVRGYVEHPGLGPDWAALAEGTDWTGKDCLEALYGRARLYVDGMELIPSSLGEGLCLVTGTAAVRGEDPSRRTAALRISALCLCVEDEMRLLHVHTSVQGEPSASGPERSPADGWGPGADLLSLDLPGGIICCDNSPELRLLEYSEGFLRLVGYTREEVRDRFDGQLAGMILPEDLERTRGQIGKQLNRGADREVEYRIRRKDGTVIWVLDRGRLVRKGDGKGAFHCILMDETQDKHARQKLQDSLERYQIISSQTNDVIFEWDLEHDTVRYSENWRQKFGYPPLPDPPEAGTQWDERIHPEDRENLYELVRRVKGGAPYAEAEARISNAEGRHSWYRIRITLQHLEGGTRRRAVGVVIDIDSIKRQTQKLRRMAEQDTLTGIYNRRAAQELIAQRLEGIAPGEMGALFVLDVDDFKLVNDRYGHLGGDAVLTDIAGALKGSFRGEDIVARIGGDEFCVYLSGVRSREILAQKAEEILKLFRRLMEREDRHCLSCSIGVAVSPQDGEDYHSLFRNADAALYCAKDKGKNQVAFYVHGMGWSERKGTTLVRERGEIESERGEGFQSGDLAGYVFRTLYEADDVGRAIALLLEIIGKKMRVSRAYIFELEEDGQYLRNTFEWCDEQTQPEIGNLQRVELESIKDSVDVLKERGALYIRDVSKLPKESGTRMILEPQGIHAMLQCAVRSGGTFKGTVGFDECRGAYVWTKEQVEVLSLVADIVGTFLVRYRAQEKAERVAEDLTAILNHQQACIYVVDPDTHAVLFVNDRTRKAAPELRLGDTCYRAFFGNDTPCPICPLGDEQADGTGRRIFSRLLGREVEAVATEIPWRGRRGAYLISCYPVEGEGGDNG
;
A
#
# COMPACT_ATOMS: atom_id res chain seq x y z
N MET A 1 9.11 -33.09 39.79
CA MET A 1 9.22 -32.00 38.80
C MET A 1 10.05 -30.85 39.34
N ALA A 2 9.51 -29.79 39.94
CA ALA A 2 10.24 -28.53 40.21
C ALA A 2 11.65 -28.69 40.81
N MET A 3 11.80 -29.34 41.97
CA MET A 3 13.12 -29.56 42.60
C MET A 3 14.07 -30.44 41.78
N GLU A 4 13.54 -31.35 40.95
CA GLU A 4 14.36 -32.20 40.06
C GLU A 4 14.84 -31.41 38.83
N LEU A 5 14.00 -30.49 38.34
CA LEU A 5 14.30 -29.60 37.23
C LEU A 5 15.29 -28.50 37.62
N GLU A 6 15.11 -27.87 38.77
CA GLU A 6 16.06 -26.91 39.35
C GLU A 6 17.42 -27.55 39.62
N ARG A 7 17.41 -28.80 40.11
CA ARG A 7 18.63 -29.59 40.29
C ARG A 7 19.30 -29.93 38.96
N ALA A 8 18.56 -30.43 37.97
CA ALA A 8 19.11 -30.78 36.66
C ALA A 8 19.63 -29.56 35.90
N ALA A 9 19.00 -28.39 36.05
CA ALA A 9 19.50 -27.12 35.54
C ALA A 9 20.80 -26.69 36.24
N LEU A 10 20.88 -26.80 37.57
CA LEU A 10 22.10 -26.48 38.31
C LEU A 10 23.27 -27.42 37.96
N GLU A 11 23.03 -28.74 37.89
CA GLU A 11 24.02 -29.73 37.48
C GLU A 11 24.48 -29.51 36.01
N LEU A 12 23.58 -29.08 35.11
CA LEU A 12 23.90 -28.67 33.74
C LEU A 12 24.78 -27.41 33.68
N VAL A 13 24.44 -26.38 34.46
CA VAL A 13 25.14 -25.09 34.45
C VAL A 13 26.51 -25.19 35.10
N GLU A 14 26.65 -25.87 36.25
CA GLU A 14 27.97 -26.08 36.85
C GLU A 14 28.88 -26.84 35.87
N ARG A 15 28.38 -27.94 35.29
CA ARG A 15 29.12 -28.75 34.30
C ARG A 15 29.60 -27.92 33.11
N LYS A 16 28.75 -27.05 32.56
CA LYS A 16 29.09 -26.25 31.37
C LYS A 16 29.95 -25.03 31.69
N VAL A 17 29.73 -24.32 32.79
CA VAL A 17 30.63 -23.23 33.24
C VAL A 17 32.01 -23.80 33.59
N ARG A 18 32.09 -24.94 34.29
CA ARG A 18 33.36 -25.58 34.62
C ARG A 18 34.10 -26.01 33.35
N GLY A 19 33.44 -26.72 32.44
CA GLY A 19 34.05 -27.13 31.15
C GLY A 19 34.53 -25.94 30.31
N TYR A 20 33.78 -24.84 30.30
CA TYR A 20 34.14 -23.61 29.59
C TYR A 20 35.36 -22.90 30.20
N VAL A 21 35.36 -22.69 31.52
CA VAL A 21 36.43 -21.99 32.23
C VAL A 21 37.72 -22.82 32.25
N GLU A 22 37.63 -24.11 32.54
CA GLU A 22 38.81 -24.96 32.75
C GLU A 22 39.44 -25.45 31.42
N HIS A 23 38.66 -25.53 30.33
CA HIS A 23 39.10 -26.03 29.01
C HIS A 23 38.73 -25.12 27.80
N PRO A 24 39.08 -23.81 27.78
CA PRO A 24 38.66 -22.84 26.75
C PRO A 24 39.26 -23.05 25.34
N GLY A 25 39.93 -24.17 25.07
CA GLY A 25 40.71 -24.43 23.85
C GLY A 25 40.47 -25.78 23.16
N LEU A 26 39.45 -26.55 23.54
CA LEU A 26 39.13 -27.84 22.92
C LEU A 26 37.95 -27.75 21.93
N GLY A 27 38.26 -27.76 20.64
CA GLY A 27 37.39 -28.38 19.62
C GLY A 27 37.84 -29.82 19.35
N PRO A 28 37.04 -30.65 18.63
CA PRO A 28 35.85 -30.29 17.86
C PRO A 28 34.51 -30.71 18.49
N ASP A 29 34.49 -31.51 19.55
CA ASP A 29 33.26 -32.09 20.16
C ASP A 29 32.32 -31.04 20.82
N TRP A 30 32.61 -29.75 20.68
CA TRP A 30 31.71 -28.66 21.06
C TRP A 30 30.41 -28.66 20.24
N ALA A 31 30.40 -29.21 19.02
CA ALA A 31 29.26 -29.12 18.10
C ALA A 31 27.95 -29.70 18.67
N ALA A 32 28.01 -30.81 19.42
CA ALA A 32 26.84 -31.41 20.09
C ALA A 32 26.34 -30.60 21.31
N LEU A 33 26.99 -29.49 21.62
CA LEU A 33 26.74 -28.62 22.77
C LEU A 33 26.61 -27.14 22.36
N ALA A 34 26.47 -26.87 21.06
CA ALA A 34 26.58 -25.57 20.40
C ALA A 34 25.27 -25.02 19.84
N GLU A 35 24.35 -25.89 19.39
CA GLU A 35 23.16 -25.47 18.65
C GLU A 35 22.18 -24.73 19.57
N GLY A 36 22.15 -23.39 19.43
CA GLY A 36 21.20 -22.52 20.12
C GLY A 36 21.62 -21.98 21.49
N THR A 37 22.87 -22.13 21.93
CA THR A 37 23.35 -21.51 23.19
C THR A 37 24.25 -20.31 22.94
N ASP A 38 23.73 -19.09 23.16
CA ASP A 38 24.58 -17.89 23.17
C ASP A 38 25.43 -17.80 24.44
N TRP A 39 26.70 -17.41 24.30
CA TRP A 39 27.66 -17.25 25.39
C TRP A 39 28.32 -15.86 25.35
N THR A 40 28.18 -15.10 26.44
CA THR A 40 28.77 -13.76 26.57
C THR A 40 29.70 -13.67 27.79
N GLY A 41 30.79 -12.91 27.65
CA GLY A 41 31.83 -12.75 28.68
C GLY A 41 33.16 -13.45 28.43
N LYS A 42 33.36 -14.12 27.28
CA LYS A 42 34.61 -14.80 26.91
C LYS A 42 35.84 -13.92 27.09
N ASP A 43 35.76 -12.73 26.51
CA ASP A 43 36.87 -11.78 26.42
C ASP A 43 37.28 -11.24 27.79
N CYS A 44 36.37 -11.24 28.77
CA CYS A 44 36.65 -10.83 30.15
C CYS A 44 37.65 -11.78 30.84
N LEU A 45 37.49 -13.10 30.68
CA LEU A 45 38.40 -14.09 31.25
C LEU A 45 39.72 -14.17 30.46
N GLU A 46 39.67 -14.10 29.12
CA GLU A 46 40.88 -14.03 28.30
C GLU A 46 41.69 -12.74 28.56
N ALA A 47 41.05 -11.60 28.85
CA ALA A 47 41.73 -10.36 29.21
C ALA A 47 42.43 -10.42 30.59
N LEU A 48 41.78 -11.02 31.60
CA LEU A 48 42.31 -11.05 32.97
C LEU A 48 43.46 -12.03 33.17
N TYR A 49 43.47 -13.15 32.46
CA TYR A 49 44.46 -14.23 32.65
C TYR A 49 45.25 -14.59 31.39
N GLY A 50 44.84 -14.14 30.20
CA GLY A 50 45.38 -14.62 28.93
C GLY A 50 45.01 -16.09 28.68
N ARG A 51 45.74 -16.74 27.77
CA ARG A 51 45.58 -18.17 27.44
C ARG A 51 46.16 -19.13 28.51
N ALA A 52 46.17 -18.72 29.78
CA ALA A 52 46.55 -19.58 30.90
C ALA A 52 45.42 -20.56 31.22
N ARG A 53 45.73 -21.70 31.85
CA ARG A 53 44.67 -22.54 32.41
C ARG A 53 44.01 -21.85 33.60
N LEU A 54 42.69 -21.99 33.67
CA LEU A 54 41.88 -21.54 34.79
C LEU A 54 41.33 -22.74 35.55
N TYR A 55 40.96 -22.51 36.80
CA TYR A 55 40.35 -23.49 37.69
C TYR A 55 39.18 -22.83 38.43
N VAL A 56 38.06 -23.53 38.55
CA VAL A 56 36.92 -23.08 39.38
C VAL A 56 37.04 -23.71 40.76
N ASP A 57 37.51 -22.94 41.74
CA ASP A 57 37.71 -23.40 43.12
C ASP A 57 36.38 -23.61 43.87
N GLY A 58 35.28 -23.00 43.40
CA GLY A 58 33.92 -23.22 43.90
C GLY A 58 32.89 -22.42 43.12
N MET A 59 31.62 -22.85 43.16
CA MET A 59 30.49 -22.08 42.66
C MET A 59 29.38 -22.01 43.72
N GLU A 60 28.80 -20.83 43.91
CA GLU A 60 27.57 -20.62 44.66
C GLU A 60 26.46 -20.30 43.66
N LEU A 61 25.77 -21.33 43.18
CA LEU A 61 24.69 -21.24 42.21
C LEU A 61 23.32 -21.42 42.88
N ILE A 62 22.37 -20.57 42.52
CA ILE A 62 20.98 -20.58 42.97
C ILE A 62 20.11 -20.82 41.73
N PRO A 63 19.45 -21.99 41.63
CA PRO A 63 18.48 -22.25 40.58
C PRO A 63 17.13 -21.61 40.94
N SER A 64 16.32 -21.32 39.94
CA SER A 64 14.97 -20.78 40.11
C SER A 64 14.10 -21.23 38.94
N SER A 65 13.18 -22.15 39.20
CA SER A 65 12.15 -22.58 38.24
C SER A 65 11.27 -21.41 37.84
N LEU A 66 11.22 -21.10 36.55
CA LEU A 66 10.38 -20.02 36.00
C LEU A 66 8.98 -20.51 35.56
N GLY A 67 8.78 -21.83 35.46
CA GLY A 67 7.59 -22.45 34.87
C GLY A 67 7.90 -23.13 33.53
N GLU A 68 6.99 -23.95 33.02
CA GLU A 68 7.03 -24.54 31.66
C GLU A 68 8.35 -25.19 31.23
N GLY A 69 9.07 -25.79 32.20
CA GLY A 69 10.37 -26.41 31.96
C GLY A 69 11.58 -25.47 32.03
N LEU A 70 11.37 -24.15 32.11
CA LEU A 70 12.45 -23.17 32.23
C LEU A 70 12.98 -23.05 33.66
N CYS A 71 14.30 -22.91 33.77
CA CYS A 71 15.01 -22.61 35.00
C CYS A 71 16.11 -21.60 34.76
N LEU A 72 16.12 -20.52 35.54
CA LEU A 72 17.23 -19.56 35.59
C LEU A 72 18.16 -19.97 36.73
N VAL A 73 19.44 -20.17 36.42
CA VAL A 73 20.49 -20.39 37.42
C VAL A 73 21.34 -19.13 37.50
N THR A 74 21.35 -18.49 38.67
CA THR A 74 22.18 -17.29 38.92
C THR A 74 23.16 -17.55 40.05
N GLY A 75 24.31 -16.87 40.06
CA GLY A 75 25.25 -17.04 41.15
C GLY A 75 26.64 -16.50 40.85
N THR A 76 27.63 -17.03 41.57
CA THR A 76 29.05 -16.70 41.38
C THR A 76 29.92 -17.94 41.32
N ALA A 77 31.05 -17.85 40.62
CA ALA A 77 32.12 -18.83 40.63
C ALA A 77 33.45 -18.17 40.99
N ALA A 78 34.21 -18.78 41.89
CA ALA A 78 35.57 -18.37 42.22
C ALA A 78 36.54 -18.98 41.20
N VAL A 79 37.13 -18.14 40.35
CA VAL A 79 38.04 -18.55 39.27
C VAL A 79 39.46 -18.09 39.61
N ARG A 80 40.44 -18.99 39.48
CA ARG A 80 41.88 -18.63 39.56
C ARG A 80 42.64 -19.13 38.34
N GLY A 81 43.82 -18.54 38.12
CA GLY A 81 44.80 -19.06 37.15
C GLY A 81 45.63 -20.23 37.69
N GLU A 82 46.40 -20.83 36.78
CA GLU A 82 47.44 -21.83 37.07
C GLU A 82 48.63 -21.27 37.89
N ASP A 83 48.87 -19.96 37.82
CA ASP A 83 49.85 -19.23 38.64
C ASP A 83 49.20 -18.77 39.97
N PRO A 84 49.62 -19.32 41.13
CA PRO A 84 49.03 -18.99 42.44
C PRO A 84 49.39 -17.60 42.96
N SER A 85 50.20 -16.81 42.24
CA SER A 85 50.44 -15.39 42.56
C SER A 85 49.39 -14.45 41.96
N ARG A 86 48.57 -14.93 41.02
CA ARG A 86 47.48 -14.16 40.42
C ARG A 86 46.22 -14.18 41.29
N ARG A 87 45.50 -13.06 41.35
CA ARG A 87 44.26 -12.92 42.12
C ARG A 87 43.19 -13.92 41.66
N THR A 88 42.40 -14.42 42.60
CA THR A 88 41.11 -15.06 42.32
C THR A 88 40.10 -14.00 41.86
N ALA A 89 39.38 -14.27 40.79
CA ALA A 89 38.27 -13.44 40.29
C ALA A 89 36.93 -14.09 40.64
N ALA A 90 35.95 -13.29 41.05
CA ALA A 90 34.58 -13.74 41.20
C ALA A 90 33.83 -13.51 39.88
N LEU A 91 33.49 -14.60 39.18
CA LEU A 91 32.69 -14.58 37.96
C LEU A 91 31.20 -14.64 38.35
N ARG A 92 30.43 -13.58 38.12
CA ARG A 92 28.97 -13.62 38.20
C ARG A 92 28.43 -14.35 36.98
N ILE A 93 27.47 -15.26 37.21
CA ILE A 93 26.87 -16.15 36.22
C ILE A 93 25.36 -15.92 36.20
N SER A 94 24.80 -15.78 35.01
CA SER A 94 23.36 -15.84 34.75
C SER A 94 23.12 -16.79 33.57
N ALA A 95 22.47 -17.92 33.82
CA ALA A 95 22.29 -19.01 32.85
C ALA A 95 20.82 -19.42 32.74
N LEU A 96 20.26 -19.38 31.54
CA LEU A 96 18.87 -19.78 31.27
C LEU A 96 18.83 -21.18 30.66
N CYS A 97 18.06 -22.08 31.27
CA CYS A 97 17.90 -23.48 30.86
C CYS A 97 16.43 -23.80 30.58
N LEU A 98 16.16 -24.82 29.75
CA LEU A 98 14.83 -25.31 29.39
C LEU A 98 14.84 -26.85 29.35
N CYS A 99 13.85 -27.49 29.95
CA CYS A 99 13.61 -28.92 29.81
C CYS A 99 12.78 -29.22 28.56
N VAL A 100 13.24 -30.17 27.73
CA VAL A 100 12.53 -30.67 26.55
C VAL A 100 12.58 -32.20 26.59
N GLU A 101 11.41 -32.87 26.60
CA GLU A 101 11.33 -34.35 26.62
C GLU A 101 12.18 -35.01 27.74
N ASP A 102 12.06 -34.48 28.96
CA ASP A 102 12.85 -34.82 30.16
C ASP A 102 14.39 -34.56 30.08
N GLU A 103 14.87 -33.92 29.00
CA GLU A 103 16.25 -33.47 28.84
C GLU A 103 16.43 -31.97 29.13
N MET A 104 17.29 -31.61 30.10
CA MET A 104 17.67 -30.22 30.34
C MET A 104 18.66 -29.70 29.30
N ARG A 105 18.27 -28.63 28.60
CA ARG A 105 19.06 -27.89 27.61
C ARG A 105 19.39 -26.48 28.12
N LEU A 106 20.44 -25.88 27.57
CA LEU A 106 20.96 -24.57 27.94
C LEU A 106 20.71 -23.59 26.81
N LEU A 107 19.97 -22.50 27.07
CA LEU A 107 19.58 -21.52 26.04
C LEU A 107 20.54 -20.33 25.98
N HIS A 108 21.02 -19.86 27.13
CA HIS A 108 21.91 -18.69 27.19
C HIS A 108 22.78 -18.73 28.45
N VAL A 109 24.03 -18.26 28.35
CA VAL A 109 24.86 -17.95 29.53
C VAL A 109 25.57 -16.62 29.34
N HIS A 110 25.29 -15.70 30.27
CA HIS A 110 26.05 -14.48 30.44
C HIS A 110 26.98 -14.60 31.65
N THR A 111 28.24 -14.20 31.48
CA THR A 111 29.24 -14.16 32.55
C THR A 111 29.95 -12.80 32.61
N SER A 112 30.18 -12.28 33.82
CA SER A 112 30.93 -11.04 34.03
C SER A 112 31.73 -11.08 35.33
N VAL A 113 32.83 -10.32 35.41
CA VAL A 113 33.75 -10.40 36.55
C VAL A 113 33.49 -9.28 37.56
N GLN A 114 33.35 -9.63 38.83
CA GLN A 114 33.24 -8.67 39.92
C GLN A 114 34.61 -8.11 40.31
N GLY A 115 34.90 -6.90 39.83
CA GLY A 115 35.72 -5.92 40.55
C GLY A 115 37.08 -5.59 39.94
N GLU A 116 37.13 -4.46 39.23
CA GLU A 116 38.32 -3.60 39.28
C GLU A 116 38.15 -2.51 40.35
N PRO A 117 39.06 -2.42 41.33
CA PRO A 117 39.29 -1.17 42.04
C PRO A 117 40.23 -0.28 41.19
N SER A 118 39.74 0.85 40.70
CA SER A 118 40.50 1.73 39.83
C SER A 118 41.72 2.32 40.55
N ALA A 119 42.91 2.15 39.96
CA ALA A 119 44.14 2.73 40.47
C ALA A 119 44.35 4.16 39.94
N SER A 120 44.69 5.09 40.84
CA SER A 120 45.10 6.47 40.53
C SER A 120 44.10 7.34 39.74
N GLY A 121 42.96 7.67 40.37
CA GLY A 121 42.25 8.92 40.18
C GLY A 121 42.12 9.66 41.52
N PRO A 122 42.04 11.01 41.56
CA PRO A 122 41.83 11.73 42.82
C PRO A 122 40.45 11.43 43.41
N GLU A 123 40.35 11.45 44.75
CA GLU A 123 39.11 11.13 45.47
C GLU A 123 37.96 12.06 45.05
N ARG A 124 36.90 11.49 44.46
CA ARG A 124 35.63 12.20 44.26
C ARG A 124 34.90 12.28 45.60
N SER A 125 34.90 13.46 46.22
CA SER A 125 34.01 13.78 47.34
C SER A 125 32.54 13.47 46.99
N PRO A 126 31.73 12.87 47.89
CA PRO A 126 30.33 12.50 47.60
C PRO A 126 29.30 13.65 47.44
N ALA A 127 29.74 14.83 46.99
CA ALA A 127 28.95 16.07 47.06
C ALA A 127 27.98 16.27 45.88
N ASP A 128 28.39 15.92 44.66
CA ASP A 128 27.63 16.21 43.44
C ASP A 128 26.66 15.08 43.05
N GLY A 129 25.67 14.81 43.90
CA GLY A 129 24.65 13.78 43.69
C GLY A 129 23.66 14.11 42.56
N TRP A 130 24.14 14.22 41.32
CA TRP A 130 23.33 14.22 40.10
C TRP A 130 23.26 12.78 39.57
N GLY A 131 22.05 12.28 39.33
CA GLY A 131 21.87 10.96 38.73
C GLY A 131 20.43 10.44 38.85
N PRO A 132 19.90 9.85 37.78
CA PRO A 132 19.24 8.54 37.86
C PRO A 132 20.24 7.50 38.43
N GLY A 133 19.78 6.30 38.78
CA GLY A 133 20.69 5.22 39.19
C GLY A 133 21.74 4.93 38.11
N ALA A 134 22.98 4.64 38.52
CA ALA A 134 24.11 4.40 37.61
C ALA A 134 23.85 3.27 36.58
N ASP A 135 22.90 2.38 36.89
CA ASP A 135 22.44 1.28 36.03
C ASP A 135 21.95 1.77 34.65
N LEU A 136 21.34 2.96 34.57
CA LEU A 136 20.79 3.52 33.32
C LEU A 136 21.88 3.82 32.26
N LEU A 137 23.13 3.98 32.68
CA LEU A 137 24.29 4.18 31.80
C LEU A 137 24.90 2.86 31.30
N SER A 138 24.53 1.74 31.92
CA SER A 138 25.01 0.40 31.56
C SER A 138 24.16 -0.29 30.48
N LEU A 139 23.01 0.31 30.12
CA LEU A 139 22.07 -0.24 29.14
C LEU A 139 22.62 -0.18 27.71
N ASP A 140 22.69 -1.36 27.09
CA ASP A 140 23.17 -1.52 25.73
C ASP A 140 22.04 -1.23 24.71
N LEU A 141 21.97 0.03 24.26
CA LEU A 141 20.86 0.58 23.46
C LEU A 141 21.28 0.90 22.01
N PRO A 142 20.34 0.86 21.05
CA PRO A 142 20.58 1.38 19.69
C PRO A 142 20.64 2.92 19.60
N GLY A 143 20.03 3.62 20.57
CA GLY A 143 20.06 5.08 20.69
C GLY A 143 20.97 5.57 21.84
N GLY A 144 21.23 6.86 21.89
CA GLY A 144 22.06 7.47 22.92
C GLY A 144 21.26 7.99 24.12
N ILE A 145 21.63 7.62 25.33
CA ILE A 145 21.19 8.33 26.54
C ILE A 145 22.32 9.25 26.99
N ILE A 146 22.01 10.51 27.26
CA ILE A 146 22.96 11.51 27.75
C ILE A 146 22.42 12.28 28.96
N CYS A 147 23.34 12.69 29.83
CA CYS A 147 23.16 13.73 30.82
C CYS A 147 24.09 14.90 30.43
N CYS A 148 23.56 16.10 30.24
CA CYS A 148 24.36 17.29 29.93
C CYS A 148 23.96 18.50 30.79
N ASP A 149 24.88 19.44 30.99
CA ASP A 149 24.56 20.69 31.67
C ASP A 149 23.71 21.63 30.80
N ASN A 150 23.13 22.66 31.43
CA ASN A 150 22.39 23.71 30.75
C ASN A 150 23.31 24.85 30.25
N SER A 151 24.48 24.52 29.70
CA SER A 151 25.40 25.49 29.07
C SER A 151 25.13 25.64 27.56
N PRO A 152 25.58 26.74 26.91
CA PRO A 152 25.57 26.87 25.45
C PRO A 152 26.41 25.80 24.71
N GLU A 153 27.34 25.16 25.41
CA GLU A 153 28.24 24.10 24.93
C GLU A 153 27.62 22.69 25.08
N LEU A 154 26.60 22.54 25.95
CA LEU A 154 25.98 21.27 26.33
C LEU A 154 27.04 20.25 26.75
N ARG A 155 27.78 20.55 27.83
CA ARG A 155 28.85 19.67 28.31
C ARG A 155 28.25 18.38 28.86
N LEU A 156 28.68 17.27 28.28
CA LEU A 156 28.28 15.93 28.65
C LEU A 156 28.82 15.59 30.05
N LEU A 157 27.90 15.37 30.97
CA LEU A 157 28.17 14.93 32.34
C LEU A 157 28.27 13.40 32.38
N GLU A 158 27.36 12.72 31.69
CA GLU A 158 27.26 11.25 31.61
C GLU A 158 26.67 10.82 30.26
N TYR A 159 26.99 9.61 29.78
CA TYR A 159 26.42 9.04 28.55
C TYR A 159 26.58 7.52 28.49
N SER A 160 25.66 6.85 27.79
CA SER A 160 25.64 5.39 27.59
C SER A 160 26.51 4.92 26.40
N GLU A 161 26.81 3.62 26.34
CA GLU A 161 27.51 3.03 25.19
C GLU A 161 26.69 3.10 23.88
N GLY A 162 25.35 3.15 23.98
CA GLY A 162 24.48 3.44 22.84
C GLY A 162 24.71 4.83 22.23
N PHE A 163 25.12 5.82 23.02
CA PHE A 163 25.53 7.13 22.48
C PHE A 163 26.85 7.00 21.71
N LEU A 164 27.82 6.25 22.24
CA LEU A 164 29.12 6.05 21.60
C LEU A 164 28.99 5.30 20.26
N ARG A 165 28.07 4.33 20.15
CA ARG A 165 27.68 3.74 18.85
C ARG A 165 26.97 4.74 17.92
N LEU A 166 25.99 5.49 18.42
CA LEU A 166 25.23 6.47 17.63
C LEU A 166 26.16 7.49 16.95
N VAL A 167 27.23 7.92 17.62
CA VAL A 167 28.21 8.89 17.10
C VAL A 167 29.45 8.24 16.46
N GLY A 168 29.74 6.98 16.77
CA GLY A 168 30.87 6.20 16.28
C GLY A 168 32.24 6.52 16.92
N TYR A 169 32.29 7.31 17.99
CA TYR A 169 33.53 7.74 18.69
C TYR A 169 33.70 7.00 20.02
N THR A 170 34.93 6.82 20.51
CA THR A 170 35.18 6.29 21.86
C THR A 170 34.97 7.37 22.95
N ARG A 171 34.88 6.94 24.21
CA ARG A 171 34.76 7.83 25.38
C ARG A 171 35.94 8.80 25.51
N GLU A 172 37.14 8.37 25.13
CA GLU A 172 38.35 9.19 25.05
C GLU A 172 38.24 10.20 23.90
N GLU A 173 37.79 9.78 22.72
CA GLU A 173 37.63 10.69 21.58
C GLU A 173 36.58 11.76 21.84
N VAL A 174 35.44 11.43 22.48
CA VAL A 174 34.43 12.41 22.91
C VAL A 174 35.03 13.44 23.87
N ARG A 175 35.86 13.01 24.82
CA ARG A 175 36.56 13.90 25.76
C ARG A 175 37.63 14.75 25.07
N ASP A 176 38.53 14.14 24.30
CA ASP A 176 39.78 14.76 23.87
C ASP A 176 39.67 15.51 22.54
N ARG A 177 38.73 15.13 21.66
CA ARG A 177 38.49 15.81 20.37
C ARG A 177 37.39 16.88 20.44
N PHE A 178 36.46 16.75 21.39
CA PHE A 178 35.30 17.65 21.52
C PHE A 178 35.19 18.31 22.90
N ASP A 179 36.18 18.17 23.80
CA ASP A 179 36.13 18.65 25.20
C ASP A 179 34.88 18.15 25.96
N GLY A 180 34.36 16.98 25.58
CA GLY A 180 33.08 16.46 26.09
C GLY A 180 31.87 17.38 25.82
N GLN A 181 31.94 18.27 24.84
CA GLN A 181 30.86 19.19 24.47
C GLN A 181 30.01 18.60 23.34
N LEU A 182 28.72 18.37 23.59
CA LEU A 182 27.80 17.89 22.54
C LEU A 182 27.70 18.88 21.38
N ALA A 183 27.78 20.19 21.67
CA ALA A 183 27.76 21.24 20.66
C ALA A 183 28.87 21.09 19.60
N GLY A 184 30.04 20.54 19.95
CA GLY A 184 31.14 20.29 19.00
C GLY A 184 30.87 19.18 17.98
N MET A 185 29.81 18.39 18.17
CA MET A 185 29.44 17.25 17.32
C MET A 185 28.31 17.57 16.34
N ILE A 186 27.56 18.66 16.62
CA ILE A 186 26.45 19.18 15.80
C ILE A 186 27.01 19.92 14.57
N LEU A 187 26.33 19.84 13.43
CA LEU A 187 26.72 20.59 12.23
C LEU A 187 26.65 22.12 12.48
N PRO A 188 27.64 22.91 12.03
CA PRO A 188 27.67 24.36 12.23
C PRO A 188 26.43 25.13 11.76
N GLU A 189 25.75 24.61 10.74
CA GLU A 189 24.48 25.13 10.19
C GLU A 189 23.31 25.04 11.18
N ASP A 190 23.29 24.01 12.04
CA ASP A 190 22.16 23.69 12.92
C ASP A 190 22.34 24.24 14.34
N LEU A 191 23.57 24.56 14.77
CA LEU A 191 23.91 24.96 16.14
C LEU A 191 23.08 26.12 16.69
N GLU A 192 23.04 27.25 15.97
CA GLU A 192 22.31 28.44 16.41
C GLU A 192 20.78 28.25 16.35
N ARG A 193 20.28 27.48 15.38
CA ARG A 193 18.87 27.07 15.32
C ARG A 193 18.50 26.24 16.55
N THR A 194 19.33 25.25 16.89
CA THR A 194 19.11 24.33 18.02
C THR A 194 19.11 25.08 19.35
N ARG A 195 20.13 25.92 19.59
CA ARG A 195 20.20 26.82 20.75
C ARG A 195 18.94 27.69 20.86
N GLY A 196 18.54 28.31 19.76
CA GLY A 196 17.33 29.13 19.66
C GLY A 196 16.01 28.37 19.88
N GLN A 197 15.96 27.06 19.62
CA GLN A 197 14.81 26.21 19.93
C GLN A 197 14.77 25.81 21.41
N ILE A 198 15.89 25.32 21.97
CA ILE A 198 15.99 24.94 23.40
C ILE A 198 15.61 26.12 24.30
N GLY A 199 16.19 27.31 24.05
CA GLY A 199 15.89 28.50 24.84
C GLY A 199 14.41 28.94 24.79
N LYS A 200 13.72 28.72 23.66
CA LYS A 200 12.28 29.01 23.53
C LYS A 200 11.39 27.99 24.25
N GLN A 201 11.82 26.73 24.34
CA GLN A 201 11.11 25.66 25.03
C GLN A 201 11.24 25.77 26.55
N LEU A 202 12.44 26.09 27.05
CA LEU A 202 12.69 26.35 28.48
C LEU A 202 11.89 27.53 29.07
N ASN A 203 11.46 28.47 28.23
CA ASN A 203 10.57 29.56 28.62
C ASN A 203 9.09 29.12 28.77
N ARG A 204 8.76 27.86 28.45
CA ARG A 204 7.41 27.29 28.48
C ARG A 204 7.26 26.08 29.40
N GLY A 205 8.36 25.40 29.75
CA GLY A 205 8.35 24.21 30.60
C GLY A 205 9.75 23.70 30.94
N ALA A 206 9.83 22.51 31.54
CA ALA A 206 11.10 21.83 31.82
C ALA A 206 11.59 20.97 30.64
N ASP A 207 10.72 20.69 29.67
CA ASP A 207 10.93 19.68 28.64
C ASP A 207 11.46 20.29 27.33
N ARG A 208 12.36 19.58 26.65
CA ARG A 208 12.93 19.94 25.34
C ARG A 208 12.71 18.83 24.31
N GLU A 209 12.51 19.24 23.06
CA GLU A 209 12.39 18.37 21.89
C GLU A 209 12.95 19.13 20.68
N VAL A 210 14.15 18.76 20.22
CA VAL A 210 14.86 19.44 19.13
C VAL A 210 15.49 18.45 18.15
N GLU A 211 15.61 18.87 16.90
CA GLU A 211 16.17 18.08 15.81
C GLU A 211 17.42 18.76 15.25
N TYR A 212 18.51 18.02 15.09
CA TYR A 212 19.75 18.54 14.51
C TYR A 212 20.56 17.44 13.82
N ARG A 213 21.43 17.83 12.88
CA ARG A 213 22.38 16.91 12.26
C ARG A 213 23.67 16.81 13.07
N ILE A 214 24.21 15.60 13.22
CA ILE A 214 25.57 15.37 13.74
C ILE A 214 26.44 14.63 12.71
N ARG A 215 27.76 14.71 12.86
CA ARG A 215 28.72 13.99 12.00
C ARG A 215 29.38 12.82 12.74
N ARG A 216 29.10 11.60 12.28
CA ARG A 216 29.73 10.37 12.78
C ARG A 216 31.23 10.31 12.47
N LYS A 217 31.95 9.43 13.17
CA LYS A 217 33.41 9.21 12.99
C LYS A 217 33.80 8.80 11.57
N ASP A 218 32.94 8.05 10.87
CA ASP A 218 33.11 7.64 9.48
C ASP A 218 32.90 8.78 8.46
N GLY A 219 32.47 9.97 8.92
CA GLY A 219 32.16 11.12 8.08
C GLY A 219 30.72 11.19 7.60
N THR A 220 29.89 10.18 7.87
CA THR A 220 28.45 10.23 7.58
C THR A 220 27.75 11.28 8.44
N VAL A 221 26.65 11.82 7.92
CA VAL A 221 25.82 12.81 8.62
C VAL A 221 24.46 12.17 8.87
N ILE A 222 24.04 12.16 10.14
CA ILE A 222 22.74 11.64 10.56
C ILE A 222 21.89 12.77 11.13
N TRP A 223 20.57 12.61 11.04
CA TRP A 223 19.61 13.41 11.79
C TRP A 223 19.40 12.80 13.18
N VAL A 224 19.41 13.63 14.21
CA VAL A 224 19.17 13.22 15.59
C VAL A 224 17.99 13.99 16.17
N LEU A 225 17.03 13.26 16.74
CA LEU A 225 16.02 13.80 17.64
C LEU A 225 16.53 13.73 19.09
N ASP A 226 16.62 14.88 19.74
CA ASP A 226 17.00 15.09 21.12
C ASP A 226 15.77 15.50 21.93
N ARG A 227 15.20 14.53 22.65
CA ARG A 227 14.07 14.72 23.58
C ARG A 227 14.57 14.52 25.00
N GLY A 228 14.30 15.46 25.89
CA GLY A 228 14.82 15.42 27.26
C GLY A 228 14.21 16.43 28.22
N ARG A 229 14.51 16.27 29.51
CA ARG A 229 13.95 17.08 30.60
C ARG A 229 15.04 17.75 31.43
N LEU A 230 14.88 19.05 31.66
CA LEU A 230 15.71 19.85 32.56
C LEU A 230 15.30 19.59 34.01
N VAL A 231 16.09 18.81 34.73
CA VAL A 231 15.96 18.61 36.18
C VAL A 231 16.74 19.72 36.89
N ARG A 232 16.06 20.49 37.75
CA ARG A 232 16.66 21.56 38.57
C ARG A 232 16.76 21.12 40.02
N LYS A 233 17.87 21.45 40.68
CA LYS A 233 18.08 21.22 42.11
C LYS A 233 17.76 22.48 42.94
N GLY A 234 17.67 22.30 44.25
CA GLY A 234 17.48 23.40 45.21
C GLY A 234 18.65 24.39 45.32
N ASP A 235 19.77 24.15 44.63
CA ASP A 235 20.90 25.08 44.48
C ASP A 235 20.74 26.04 43.28
N GLY A 236 19.68 25.87 42.48
CA GLY A 236 19.40 26.66 41.27
C GLY A 236 20.13 26.17 40.01
N LYS A 237 20.97 25.14 40.08
CA LYS A 237 21.58 24.52 38.89
C LYS A 237 20.61 23.52 38.26
N GLY A 238 20.80 23.27 36.97
CA GLY A 238 19.98 22.35 36.18
C GLY A 238 20.79 21.55 35.18
N ALA A 239 20.45 20.26 35.05
CA ALA A 239 21.00 19.35 34.06
C ALA A 239 19.86 18.75 33.22
N PHE A 240 20.14 18.45 31.96
CA PHE A 240 19.23 17.76 31.06
C PHE A 240 19.52 16.27 31.04
N HIS A 241 18.46 15.47 31.17
CA HIS A 241 18.49 14.04 30.83
C HIS A 241 17.78 13.87 29.49
N CYS A 242 18.48 13.34 28.48
CA CYS A 242 17.97 13.24 27.11
C CYS A 242 18.15 11.85 26.50
N ILE A 243 17.24 11.54 25.57
CA ILE A 243 17.31 10.41 24.65
C ILE A 243 17.59 10.98 23.25
N LEU A 244 18.57 10.40 22.57
CA LEU A 244 19.03 10.72 21.23
C LEU A 244 18.70 9.56 20.29
N MET A 245 17.89 9.82 19.28
CA MET A 245 17.44 8.82 18.29
C MET A 245 17.88 9.22 16.88
N ASP A 246 18.34 8.25 16.08
CA ASP A 246 18.63 8.44 14.65
C ASP A 246 17.30 8.55 13.87
N GLU A 247 16.99 9.76 13.40
CA GLU A 247 15.82 10.06 12.56
C GLU A 247 16.14 10.00 11.05
N THR A 248 17.35 9.58 10.64
CA THR A 248 17.78 9.68 9.24
C THR A 248 16.85 8.92 8.29
N GLN A 249 16.36 7.75 8.70
CA GLN A 249 15.36 7.01 7.93
C GLN A 249 14.01 7.74 7.85
N ASP A 250 13.54 8.38 8.92
CA ASP A 250 12.27 9.13 8.94
C ASP A 250 12.35 10.39 8.11
N LYS A 251 13.48 11.10 8.13
CA LYS A 251 13.71 12.24 7.24
C LYS A 251 13.72 11.78 5.79
N HIS A 252 14.29 10.61 5.47
CA HIS A 252 14.18 10.03 4.14
C HIS A 252 12.76 9.58 3.78
N ALA A 253 11.98 9.03 4.71
CA ALA A 253 10.58 8.65 4.47
C ALA A 253 9.68 9.88 4.25
N ARG A 254 9.78 10.90 5.11
CA ARG A 254 9.11 12.20 4.97
C ARG A 254 9.50 12.90 3.66
N GLN A 255 10.78 12.87 3.27
CA GLN A 255 11.23 13.40 1.98
C GLN A 255 10.69 12.58 0.80
N LYS A 256 10.66 11.24 0.87
CA LYS A 256 10.04 10.38 -0.17
C LYS A 256 8.55 10.71 -0.35
N LEU A 257 7.80 10.90 0.74
CA LEU A 257 6.41 11.39 0.69
C LEU A 257 6.33 12.76 0.02
N GLN A 258 7.15 13.72 0.45
CA GLN A 258 7.11 15.08 -0.10
C GLN A 258 7.45 15.09 -1.60
N ASP A 259 8.45 14.31 -2.02
CA ASP A 259 8.78 14.09 -3.42
C ASP A 259 7.64 13.39 -4.18
N SER A 260 6.89 12.47 -3.56
CA SER A 260 5.70 11.84 -4.16
C SER A 260 4.53 12.82 -4.31
N LEU A 261 4.30 13.68 -3.31
CA LEU A 261 3.29 14.75 -3.35
C LEU A 261 3.60 15.79 -4.43
N GLU A 262 4.85 16.27 -4.49
CA GLU A 262 5.32 17.21 -5.53
C GLU A 262 5.14 16.59 -6.92
N ARG A 263 5.64 15.37 -7.15
CA ARG A 263 5.44 14.62 -8.40
C ARG A 263 3.97 14.44 -8.76
N TYR A 264 3.13 14.11 -7.78
CA TYR A 264 1.70 13.91 -8.01
C TYR A 264 0.99 15.20 -8.43
N GLN A 265 1.19 16.31 -7.71
CA GLN A 265 0.57 17.59 -8.03
C GLN A 265 0.98 18.07 -9.44
N ILE A 266 2.26 17.89 -9.77
CA ILE A 266 2.81 18.20 -11.10
C ILE A 266 2.14 17.36 -12.20
N ILE A 267 2.04 16.05 -12.04
CA ILE A 267 1.51 15.19 -13.10
C ILE A 267 -0.02 15.31 -13.19
N SER A 268 -0.72 15.37 -12.06
CA SER A 268 -2.18 15.58 -11.96
C SER A 268 -2.66 16.88 -12.60
N SER A 269 -1.84 17.94 -12.60
CA SER A 269 -2.19 19.22 -13.22
C SER A 269 -1.92 19.26 -14.73
N GLN A 270 -1.27 18.22 -15.29
CA GLN A 270 -0.88 18.14 -16.70
C GLN A 270 -1.54 16.98 -17.46
N THR A 271 -2.21 16.06 -16.77
CA THR A 271 -3.10 15.07 -17.39
C THR A 271 -4.42 15.71 -17.79
N ASN A 272 -4.97 15.31 -18.95
CA ASN A 272 -6.31 15.69 -19.40
C ASN A 272 -7.45 15.02 -18.59
N ASP A 273 -7.11 14.14 -17.64
CA ASP A 273 -8.06 13.45 -16.77
C ASP A 273 -8.30 14.26 -15.49
N VAL A 274 -9.56 14.29 -15.07
CA VAL A 274 -10.02 15.04 -13.89
C VAL A 274 -9.95 14.13 -12.67
N ILE A 275 -9.36 14.60 -11.57
CA ILE A 275 -9.33 13.92 -10.28
C ILE A 275 -10.31 14.59 -9.31
N PHE A 276 -10.85 13.84 -8.36
CA PHE A 276 -11.69 14.39 -7.31
C PHE A 276 -11.52 13.71 -5.95
N GLU A 277 -11.72 14.50 -4.89
CA GLU A 277 -11.88 14.07 -3.51
C GLU A 277 -13.37 14.17 -3.15
N TRP A 278 -13.94 13.15 -2.53
CA TRP A 278 -15.33 13.13 -2.05
C TRP A 278 -15.33 12.88 -0.55
N ASP A 279 -15.85 13.86 0.19
CA ASP A 279 -16.10 13.77 1.62
C ASP A 279 -17.49 13.16 1.82
N LEU A 280 -17.54 11.90 2.30
CA LEU A 280 -18.78 11.12 2.45
C LEU A 280 -19.53 11.43 3.76
N GLU A 281 -18.98 12.28 4.62
CA GLU A 281 -19.66 12.79 5.83
C GLU A 281 -20.50 14.03 5.49
N HIS A 282 -19.94 14.94 4.69
CA HIS A 282 -20.61 16.17 4.24
C HIS A 282 -21.30 16.01 2.87
N ASP A 283 -21.09 14.86 2.21
CA ASP A 283 -21.49 14.52 0.85
C ASP A 283 -21.08 15.56 -0.21
N THR A 284 -19.85 16.08 -0.08
CA THR A 284 -19.30 17.12 -0.98
C THR A 284 -18.11 16.62 -1.79
N VAL A 285 -18.03 17.05 -3.04
CA VAL A 285 -17.00 16.66 -4.01
C VAL A 285 -16.15 17.87 -4.41
N ARG A 286 -14.83 17.71 -4.33
CA ARG A 286 -13.81 18.69 -4.74
C ARG A 286 -13.05 18.15 -5.95
N TYR A 287 -13.05 18.89 -7.05
CA TYR A 287 -12.41 18.47 -8.30
C TYR A 287 -11.09 19.21 -8.55
N SER A 288 -10.19 18.59 -9.32
CA SER A 288 -8.97 19.21 -9.82
C SER A 288 -9.27 20.38 -10.78
N GLU A 289 -8.35 21.35 -10.84
CA GLU A 289 -8.58 22.64 -11.51
C GLU A 289 -8.79 22.52 -13.03
N ASN A 290 -8.22 21.48 -13.65
CA ASN A 290 -8.46 21.11 -15.06
C ASN A 290 -9.93 20.76 -15.38
N TRP A 291 -10.83 20.59 -14.39
CA TRP A 291 -12.27 20.43 -14.61
C TRP A 291 -12.83 21.50 -15.57
N ARG A 292 -12.51 22.77 -15.32
CA ARG A 292 -13.04 23.89 -16.10
C ARG A 292 -12.55 23.86 -17.55
N GLN A 293 -11.33 23.39 -17.79
CA GLN A 293 -10.75 23.24 -19.12
C GLN A 293 -11.41 22.09 -19.89
N LYS A 294 -11.62 20.94 -19.21
CA LYS A 294 -12.21 19.72 -19.79
C LYS A 294 -13.70 19.85 -20.12
N PHE A 295 -14.47 20.45 -19.21
CA PHE A 295 -15.94 20.49 -19.30
C PHE A 295 -16.52 21.85 -19.71
N GLY A 296 -15.76 22.95 -19.57
CA GLY A 296 -16.19 24.31 -19.93
C GLY A 296 -17.11 25.00 -18.91
N TYR A 297 -17.41 24.37 -17.77
CA TYR A 297 -18.26 24.90 -16.70
C TYR A 297 -17.64 24.60 -15.32
N PRO A 298 -17.99 25.35 -14.24
CA PRO A 298 -17.47 25.07 -12.89
C PRO A 298 -18.01 23.75 -12.33
N PRO A 299 -17.24 22.99 -11.54
CA PRO A 299 -17.70 21.71 -10.98
C PRO A 299 -18.91 21.89 -10.07
N LEU A 300 -19.76 20.87 -10.03
CA LEU A 300 -20.85 20.76 -9.05
C LEU A 300 -20.27 20.31 -7.70
N PRO A 301 -20.74 20.84 -6.56
CA PRO A 301 -20.23 20.47 -5.23
C PRO A 301 -20.76 19.13 -4.71
N ASP A 302 -21.78 18.57 -5.34
CA ASP A 302 -22.54 17.37 -4.97
C ASP A 302 -22.21 16.17 -5.90
N PRO A 303 -22.30 14.91 -5.42
CA PRO A 303 -22.12 13.72 -6.27
C PRO A 303 -23.35 13.46 -7.17
N PRO A 304 -23.22 12.66 -8.24
CA PRO A 304 -24.35 12.29 -9.10
C PRO A 304 -25.46 11.52 -8.37
N GLU A 305 -26.61 12.18 -8.13
CA GLU A 305 -27.85 11.54 -7.67
C GLU A 305 -29.08 12.02 -8.46
N ALA A 306 -30.17 11.26 -8.40
CA ALA A 306 -31.40 11.55 -9.12
C ALA A 306 -32.08 12.84 -8.61
N GLY A 307 -32.42 13.75 -9.52
CA GLY A 307 -33.00 15.07 -9.20
C GLY A 307 -31.96 16.17 -8.92
N THR A 308 -30.66 15.86 -9.03
CA THR A 308 -29.57 16.86 -8.91
C THR A 308 -29.28 17.54 -10.26
N GLN A 309 -28.39 18.53 -10.26
CA GLN A 309 -27.92 19.19 -11.50
C GLN A 309 -27.11 18.25 -12.43
N TRP A 310 -26.88 16.99 -12.02
CA TRP A 310 -26.27 15.97 -12.87
C TRP A 310 -27.24 15.36 -13.90
N ASP A 311 -28.55 15.38 -13.68
CA ASP A 311 -29.53 14.91 -14.67
C ASP A 311 -29.41 15.67 -16.00
N GLU A 312 -29.12 16.97 -15.98
CA GLU A 312 -28.91 17.79 -17.18
C GLU A 312 -27.58 17.48 -17.92
N ARG A 313 -26.66 16.80 -17.25
CA ARG A 313 -25.26 16.61 -17.68
C ARG A 313 -24.92 15.18 -18.07
N ILE A 314 -25.65 14.20 -17.54
CA ILE A 314 -25.46 12.78 -17.82
C ILE A 314 -26.51 12.30 -18.82
N HIS A 315 -26.06 11.60 -19.86
CA HIS A 315 -26.93 11.01 -20.87
C HIS A 315 -28.00 10.10 -20.23
N PRO A 316 -29.29 10.19 -20.59
CA PRO A 316 -30.38 9.50 -19.89
C PRO A 316 -30.17 8.00 -19.65
N GLU A 317 -29.61 7.29 -20.63
CA GLU A 317 -29.32 5.85 -20.56
C GLU A 317 -28.25 5.48 -19.51
N ASP A 318 -27.35 6.40 -19.15
CA ASP A 318 -26.18 6.12 -18.30
C ASP A 318 -26.38 6.56 -16.84
N ARG A 319 -27.49 7.26 -16.54
CA ARG A 319 -27.73 7.88 -15.22
C ARG A 319 -27.75 6.87 -14.08
N GLU A 320 -28.52 5.80 -14.24
CA GLU A 320 -28.65 4.77 -13.19
C GLU A 320 -27.32 4.02 -12.95
N ASN A 321 -26.45 3.90 -13.97
CA ASN A 321 -25.10 3.34 -13.82
C ASN A 321 -24.21 4.21 -12.90
N LEU A 322 -24.30 5.54 -13.04
CA LEU A 322 -23.61 6.47 -12.13
C LEU A 322 -24.27 6.54 -10.75
N TYR A 323 -25.60 6.42 -10.66
CA TYR A 323 -26.29 6.35 -9.37
C TYR A 323 -25.97 5.05 -8.62
N GLU A 324 -25.81 3.91 -9.30
CA GLU A 324 -25.33 2.66 -8.70
C GLU A 324 -23.87 2.79 -8.22
N LEU A 325 -22.99 3.43 -9.01
CA LEU A 325 -21.62 3.73 -8.60
C LEU A 325 -21.58 4.53 -7.29
N VAL A 326 -22.35 5.61 -7.19
CA VAL A 326 -22.47 6.46 -6.00
C VAL A 326 -23.00 5.68 -4.80
N ARG A 327 -24.08 4.89 -4.98
CA ARG A 327 -24.63 4.02 -3.92
C ARG A 327 -23.62 2.98 -3.43
N ARG A 328 -22.84 2.36 -4.33
CA ARG A 328 -21.82 1.36 -3.97
C ARG A 328 -20.69 1.95 -3.14
N VAL A 329 -20.22 3.15 -3.46
CA VAL A 329 -19.18 3.84 -2.68
C VAL A 329 -19.72 4.28 -1.31
N LYS A 330 -20.91 4.90 -1.24
CA LYS A 330 -21.59 5.20 0.04
C LYS A 330 -21.78 3.94 0.89
N GLY A 331 -22.13 2.82 0.25
CA GLY A 331 -22.26 1.49 0.84
C GLY A 331 -20.97 0.84 1.35
N GLY A 332 -19.79 1.44 1.11
CA GLY A 332 -18.51 0.96 1.64
C GLY A 332 -17.69 0.10 0.68
N ALA A 333 -17.99 0.05 -0.61
CA ALA A 333 -17.17 -0.68 -1.58
C ALA A 333 -15.75 -0.09 -1.66
N PRO A 334 -14.67 -0.88 -1.50
CA PRO A 334 -13.29 -0.37 -1.50
C PRO A 334 -12.86 0.19 -2.86
N TYR A 335 -13.42 -0.36 -3.95
CA TYR A 335 -13.24 0.11 -5.32
C TYR A 335 -14.55 -0.03 -6.10
N ALA A 336 -14.85 0.95 -6.94
CA ALA A 336 -15.90 0.85 -7.94
C ALA A 336 -15.56 1.69 -9.18
N GLU A 337 -16.04 1.25 -10.35
CA GLU A 337 -15.93 2.01 -11.61
C GLU A 337 -17.22 1.92 -12.42
N ALA A 338 -17.48 2.94 -13.23
CA ALA A 338 -18.56 2.99 -14.21
C ALA A 338 -18.12 3.75 -15.47
N GLU A 339 -18.90 3.64 -16.54
CA GLU A 339 -18.73 4.41 -17.77
C GLU A 339 -20.01 5.15 -18.11
N ALA A 340 -19.90 6.41 -18.50
CA ALA A 340 -21.03 7.26 -18.81
C ALA A 340 -20.67 8.36 -19.83
N ARG A 341 -21.66 8.78 -20.60
CA ARG A 341 -21.60 9.96 -21.46
C ARG A 341 -21.96 11.20 -20.64
N ILE A 342 -20.99 12.11 -20.48
CA ILE A 342 -21.18 13.40 -19.79
C ILE A 342 -21.06 14.52 -20.84
N SER A 343 -21.90 15.56 -20.73
CA SER A 343 -21.87 16.72 -21.62
C SER A 343 -20.82 17.76 -21.22
N ASN A 344 -20.28 18.48 -22.21
CA ASN A 344 -19.58 19.74 -22.00
C ASN A 344 -20.58 20.92 -21.92
N ALA A 345 -20.09 22.14 -21.71
CA ALA A 345 -20.89 23.37 -21.68
C ALA A 345 -21.67 23.66 -22.98
N GLU A 346 -21.35 22.99 -24.10
CA GLU A 346 -22.03 23.11 -25.39
C GLU A 346 -23.11 22.01 -25.59
N GLY A 347 -23.31 21.13 -24.60
CA GLY A 347 -24.22 19.99 -24.69
C GLY A 347 -23.65 18.78 -25.45
N ARG A 348 -22.43 18.85 -25.99
CA ARG A 348 -21.78 17.71 -26.63
C ARG A 348 -21.42 16.67 -25.58
N HIS A 349 -21.98 15.48 -25.73
CA HIS A 349 -21.67 14.32 -24.90
C HIS A 349 -20.42 13.58 -25.40
N SER A 350 -19.52 13.25 -24.46
CA SER A 350 -18.33 12.43 -24.65
C SER A 350 -18.33 11.29 -23.62
N TRP A 351 -17.78 10.13 -23.97
CA TRP A 351 -17.64 9.01 -23.03
C TRP A 351 -16.51 9.24 -22.02
N TYR A 352 -16.80 9.04 -20.74
CA TYR A 352 -15.83 9.01 -19.65
C TYR A 352 -15.91 7.71 -18.87
N ARG A 353 -14.79 7.28 -18.29
CA ARG A 353 -14.73 6.24 -17.27
C ARG A 353 -14.46 6.89 -15.91
N ILE A 354 -15.38 6.68 -14.97
CA ILE A 354 -15.29 7.18 -13.61
C ILE A 354 -14.80 6.02 -12.75
N ARG A 355 -13.72 6.23 -12.00
CA ARG A 355 -13.16 5.28 -11.03
C ARG A 355 -13.15 5.92 -9.66
N ILE A 356 -13.46 5.16 -8.62
CA ILE A 356 -13.53 5.64 -7.24
C ILE A 356 -12.94 4.58 -6.31
N THR A 357 -11.98 4.99 -5.48
CA THR A 357 -11.35 4.17 -4.43
C THR A 357 -11.70 4.77 -3.07
N LEU A 358 -12.11 3.94 -2.11
CA LEU A 358 -12.57 4.35 -0.78
C LEU A 358 -11.41 4.33 0.23
N GLN A 359 -10.89 5.51 0.57
CA GLN A 359 -9.89 5.68 1.62
C GLN A 359 -10.54 5.57 3.00
N HIS A 360 -10.12 4.54 3.73
CA HIS A 360 -10.40 4.40 5.16
C HIS A 360 -9.34 5.18 5.94
N LEU A 361 -9.74 6.33 6.49
CA LEU A 361 -8.95 7.04 7.49
C LEU A 361 -9.01 6.26 8.81
N GLU A 362 -7.86 6.08 9.48
CA GLU A 362 -7.85 5.56 10.85
C GLU A 362 -8.44 6.63 11.78
N GLY A 363 -9.70 6.45 12.19
CA GLY A 363 -10.42 7.46 12.96
C GLY A 363 -11.94 7.40 12.83
N GLY A 364 -12.54 6.25 13.16
CA GLY A 364 -13.88 6.19 13.79
C GLY A 364 -15.14 6.52 12.97
N THR A 365 -15.12 7.38 11.96
CA THR A 365 -16.31 7.66 11.10
C THR A 365 -15.98 8.19 9.70
N ARG A 366 -14.91 8.98 9.52
CA ARG A 366 -14.67 9.73 8.28
C ARG A 366 -14.24 8.84 7.12
N ARG A 367 -15.20 8.51 6.26
CA ARG A 367 -14.96 7.92 4.94
C ARG A 367 -14.62 9.04 3.95
N ARG A 368 -13.52 8.89 3.20
CA ARG A 368 -13.24 9.69 2.01
C ARG A 368 -13.11 8.78 0.82
N ALA A 369 -13.49 9.27 -0.36
CA ALA A 369 -13.21 8.58 -1.59
C ALA A 369 -12.39 9.48 -2.53
N VAL A 370 -11.42 8.89 -3.21
CA VAL A 370 -10.64 9.55 -4.26
C VAL A 370 -11.02 8.93 -5.59
N GLY A 371 -11.31 9.76 -6.58
CA GLY A 371 -11.74 9.31 -7.89
C GLY A 371 -11.09 10.03 -9.05
N VAL A 372 -11.26 9.45 -10.24
CA VAL A 372 -10.75 9.99 -11.51
C VAL A 372 -11.78 9.80 -12.63
N VAL A 373 -11.91 10.81 -13.48
CA VAL A 373 -12.80 10.89 -14.64
C VAL A 373 -11.92 10.91 -15.89
N ILE A 374 -11.73 9.72 -16.46
CA ILE A 374 -10.83 9.43 -17.58
C ILE A 374 -11.56 9.65 -18.91
N ASP A 375 -10.95 10.34 -19.87
CA ASP A 375 -11.51 10.40 -21.23
C ASP A 375 -11.37 9.06 -21.96
N ILE A 376 -12.48 8.56 -22.49
CA ILE A 376 -12.50 7.35 -23.32
C ILE A 376 -13.34 7.53 -24.59
N ASP A 377 -13.66 8.77 -24.99
CA ASP A 377 -14.51 9.04 -26.17
C ASP A 377 -13.81 8.64 -27.48
N SER A 378 -12.50 8.87 -27.57
CA SER A 378 -11.64 8.35 -28.63
C SER A 378 -11.67 6.82 -28.66
N ILE A 379 -11.34 6.17 -27.53
CA ILE A 379 -11.30 4.71 -27.38
C ILE A 379 -12.65 4.07 -27.70
N LYS A 380 -13.78 4.67 -27.28
CA LYS A 380 -15.13 4.20 -27.56
C LYS A 380 -15.51 4.35 -29.03
N ARG A 381 -15.19 5.49 -29.67
CA ARG A 381 -15.39 5.68 -31.12
C ARG A 381 -14.52 4.73 -31.93
N GLN A 382 -13.26 4.56 -31.56
CA GLN A 382 -12.32 3.62 -32.16
C GLN A 382 -12.81 2.18 -32.03
N THR A 383 -13.18 1.75 -30.82
CA THR A 383 -13.74 0.42 -30.56
C THR A 383 -15.04 0.21 -31.33
N GLN A 384 -15.93 1.21 -31.41
CA GLN A 384 -17.16 1.11 -32.19
C GLN A 384 -16.89 1.08 -33.70
N LYS A 385 -15.88 1.79 -34.19
CA LYS A 385 -15.43 1.76 -35.60
C LYS A 385 -14.83 0.40 -35.95
N LEU A 386 -13.90 -0.10 -35.13
CA LEU A 386 -13.31 -1.44 -35.27
C LEU A 386 -14.38 -2.53 -35.19
N ARG A 387 -15.31 -2.42 -34.24
CA ARG A 387 -16.46 -3.33 -34.12
C ARG A 387 -17.34 -3.29 -35.37
N ARG A 388 -17.68 -2.11 -35.91
CA ARG A 388 -18.40 -2.00 -37.19
C ARG A 388 -17.60 -2.60 -38.35
N MET A 389 -16.29 -2.37 -38.44
CA MET A 389 -15.44 -2.98 -39.48
C MET A 389 -15.30 -4.51 -39.34
N ALA A 390 -15.37 -5.03 -38.12
CA ALA A 390 -15.30 -6.47 -37.83
C ALA A 390 -16.66 -7.18 -37.96
N GLU A 391 -17.78 -6.49 -37.72
CA GLU A 391 -19.13 -7.05 -37.75
C GLU A 391 -19.93 -6.71 -39.02
N GLN A 392 -19.61 -5.64 -39.72
CA GLN A 392 -20.36 -5.15 -40.89
C GLN A 392 -19.58 -5.34 -42.18
N ASP A 393 -20.29 -5.39 -43.30
CA ASP A 393 -19.71 -5.32 -44.64
C ASP A 393 -19.41 -3.86 -45.00
N THR A 394 -18.20 -3.59 -45.48
CA THR A 394 -17.66 -2.22 -45.64
C THR A 394 -18.30 -1.43 -46.77
N LEU A 395 -18.98 -2.09 -47.71
CA LEU A 395 -19.75 -1.43 -48.77
C LEU A 395 -21.17 -1.14 -48.30
N THR A 396 -21.82 -2.14 -47.70
CA THR A 396 -23.29 -2.18 -47.57
C THR A 396 -23.82 -1.84 -46.17
N GLY A 397 -23.00 -1.84 -45.12
CA GLY A 397 -23.41 -1.43 -43.76
C GLY A 397 -24.47 -2.33 -43.09
N ILE A 398 -24.70 -3.52 -43.64
CA ILE A 398 -25.34 -4.67 -42.97
C ILE A 398 -24.26 -5.59 -42.39
N TYR A 399 -24.63 -6.66 -41.69
CA TYR A 399 -23.62 -7.56 -41.10
C TYR A 399 -22.76 -8.24 -42.18
N ASN A 400 -21.52 -8.57 -41.87
CA ASN A 400 -20.69 -9.44 -42.71
C ASN A 400 -20.89 -10.92 -42.35
N ARG A 401 -20.30 -11.82 -43.16
CA ARG A 401 -20.33 -13.28 -42.98
C ARG A 401 -20.03 -13.75 -41.55
N ARG A 402 -19.04 -13.13 -40.89
CA ARG A 402 -18.57 -13.56 -39.57
C ARG A 402 -19.58 -13.20 -38.48
N ALA A 403 -20.02 -11.95 -38.41
CA ALA A 403 -21.03 -11.56 -37.42
C ALA A 403 -22.37 -12.25 -37.66
N ALA A 404 -22.73 -12.51 -38.93
CA ALA A 404 -23.90 -13.33 -39.24
C ALA A 404 -23.79 -14.73 -38.60
N GLN A 405 -22.66 -15.44 -38.81
CA GLN A 405 -22.41 -16.73 -38.18
C GLN A 405 -22.50 -16.69 -36.64
N GLU A 406 -21.82 -15.73 -36.01
CA GLU A 406 -21.77 -15.60 -34.54
C GLU A 406 -23.15 -15.26 -33.95
N LEU A 407 -23.90 -14.32 -34.55
CA LEU A 407 -25.24 -13.91 -34.09
C LEU A 407 -26.33 -14.96 -34.39
N ILE A 408 -26.24 -15.71 -35.49
CA ILE A 408 -27.19 -16.77 -35.81
C ILE A 408 -27.02 -17.95 -34.83
N ALA A 409 -25.77 -18.33 -34.51
CA ALA A 409 -25.50 -19.36 -33.51
C ALA A 409 -26.14 -19.04 -32.15
N GLN A 410 -25.94 -17.81 -31.64
CA GLN A 410 -26.55 -17.35 -30.38
C GLN A 410 -28.08 -17.41 -30.37
N ARG A 411 -28.73 -17.20 -31.53
CA ARG A 411 -30.20 -17.25 -31.63
C ARG A 411 -30.76 -18.66 -31.81
N LEU A 412 -29.97 -19.62 -32.30
CA LEU A 412 -30.36 -21.02 -32.38
C LEU A 412 -30.46 -21.65 -30.99
N GLU A 413 -29.59 -21.24 -30.06
CA GLU A 413 -29.62 -21.64 -28.65
C GLU A 413 -30.87 -21.14 -27.88
N GLY A 414 -31.57 -20.12 -28.41
CA GLY A 414 -32.69 -19.43 -27.74
C GLY A 414 -34.09 -19.71 -28.30
N ILE A 415 -34.27 -20.69 -29.19
CA ILE A 415 -35.58 -20.95 -29.82
C ILE A 415 -36.58 -21.56 -28.82
N ALA A 416 -37.74 -20.94 -28.68
CA ALA A 416 -38.81 -21.42 -27.79
C ALA A 416 -39.51 -22.68 -28.35
N PRO A 417 -39.97 -23.62 -27.49
CA PRO A 417 -40.68 -24.82 -27.94
C PRO A 417 -41.92 -24.51 -28.79
N GLY A 418 -41.91 -24.96 -30.05
CA GLY A 418 -42.99 -24.71 -31.02
C GLY A 418 -42.75 -23.52 -31.97
N GLU A 419 -41.65 -22.78 -31.81
CA GLU A 419 -41.20 -21.79 -32.78
C GLU A 419 -40.07 -22.36 -33.66
N MET A 420 -39.83 -21.72 -34.81
CA MET A 420 -38.80 -22.11 -35.78
C MET A 420 -37.86 -20.93 -36.07
N GLY A 421 -36.61 -21.26 -36.37
CA GLY A 421 -35.67 -20.35 -37.04
C GLY A 421 -35.68 -20.60 -38.54
N ALA A 422 -35.23 -19.65 -39.36
CA ALA A 422 -35.07 -19.89 -40.79
C ALA A 422 -33.92 -19.08 -41.37
N LEU A 423 -33.06 -19.75 -42.13
CA LEU A 423 -31.90 -19.17 -42.81
C LEU A 423 -32.17 -19.11 -44.31
N PHE A 424 -32.02 -17.91 -44.87
CA PHE A 424 -32.17 -17.60 -46.28
C PHE A 424 -30.78 -17.23 -46.81
N VAL A 425 -30.31 -17.89 -47.86
CA VAL A 425 -29.10 -17.51 -48.61
C VAL A 425 -29.56 -17.04 -49.99
N LEU A 426 -29.06 -15.89 -50.42
CA LEU A 426 -29.56 -15.16 -51.60
C LEU A 426 -28.39 -14.80 -52.51
N ASP A 427 -28.64 -14.77 -53.81
CA ASP A 427 -27.66 -14.45 -54.85
C ASP A 427 -28.29 -13.48 -55.86
N VAL A 428 -27.59 -12.41 -56.24
CA VAL A 428 -28.06 -11.50 -57.30
C VAL A 428 -27.77 -12.12 -58.66
N ASP A 429 -28.82 -12.55 -59.36
CA ASP A 429 -28.68 -13.27 -60.63
C ASP A 429 -27.95 -12.43 -61.68
N ASP A 430 -26.89 -12.99 -62.26
CA ASP A 430 -26.09 -12.37 -63.33
C ASP A 430 -25.53 -10.98 -63.00
N PHE A 431 -25.24 -10.69 -61.72
CA PHE A 431 -24.66 -9.41 -61.28
C PHE A 431 -23.36 -9.01 -62.00
N LYS A 432 -22.63 -9.96 -62.59
CA LYS A 432 -21.52 -9.64 -63.49
C LYS A 432 -21.97 -8.75 -64.66
N LEU A 433 -23.13 -9.00 -65.27
CA LEU A 433 -23.67 -8.15 -66.35
C LEU A 433 -24.02 -6.73 -65.87
N VAL A 434 -24.34 -6.56 -64.58
CA VAL A 434 -24.53 -5.24 -63.96
C VAL A 434 -23.19 -4.50 -63.88
N ASN A 435 -22.12 -5.17 -63.44
CA ASN A 435 -20.77 -4.60 -63.44
C ASN A 435 -20.27 -4.30 -64.87
N ASP A 436 -20.47 -5.21 -65.82
CA ASP A 436 -20.05 -5.05 -67.21
C ASP A 436 -20.81 -3.90 -67.93
N ARG A 437 -22.06 -3.59 -67.50
CA ARG A 437 -22.90 -2.53 -68.10
C ARG A 437 -22.79 -1.16 -67.42
N TYR A 438 -22.62 -1.12 -66.09
CA TYR A 438 -22.63 0.13 -65.30
C TYR A 438 -21.30 0.43 -64.60
N GLY A 439 -20.30 -0.44 -64.75
CA GLY A 439 -19.02 -0.38 -64.03
C GLY A 439 -19.14 -0.84 -62.58
N HIS A 440 -18.00 -1.13 -61.93
CA HIS A 440 -17.99 -1.60 -60.54
C HIS A 440 -18.64 -0.61 -59.56
N LEU A 441 -18.44 0.71 -59.74
CA LEU A 441 -19.10 1.73 -58.92
C LEU A 441 -20.64 1.71 -59.07
N GLY A 442 -21.15 1.33 -60.24
CA GLY A 442 -22.59 1.11 -60.47
C GLY A 442 -23.09 -0.16 -59.80
N GLY A 443 -22.32 -1.25 -59.86
CA GLY A 443 -22.58 -2.48 -59.12
C GLY A 443 -22.58 -2.28 -57.60
N ASP A 444 -21.63 -1.50 -57.08
CA ASP A 444 -21.50 -1.17 -55.66
C ASP A 444 -22.70 -0.36 -55.15
N ALA A 445 -23.21 0.60 -55.95
CA ALA A 445 -24.45 1.30 -55.67
C ALA A 445 -25.66 0.35 -55.64
N VAL A 446 -25.78 -0.55 -56.62
CA VAL A 446 -26.84 -1.57 -56.69
C VAL A 446 -26.84 -2.48 -55.45
N LEU A 447 -25.67 -2.95 -54.99
CA LEU A 447 -25.56 -3.76 -53.77
C LEU A 447 -25.93 -2.98 -52.51
N THR A 448 -25.62 -1.68 -52.48
CA THR A 448 -25.99 -0.78 -51.36
C THR A 448 -27.50 -0.54 -51.32
N ASP A 449 -28.15 -0.34 -52.47
CA ASP A 449 -29.62 -0.25 -52.58
C ASP A 449 -30.30 -1.53 -52.08
N ILE A 450 -29.81 -2.70 -52.52
CA ILE A 450 -30.31 -4.02 -52.11
C ILE A 450 -30.19 -4.19 -50.60
N ALA A 451 -29.01 -3.91 -50.02
CA ALA A 451 -28.77 -4.04 -48.59
C ALA A 451 -29.68 -3.13 -47.75
N GLY A 452 -29.83 -1.86 -48.15
CA GLY A 452 -30.72 -0.90 -47.49
C GLY A 452 -32.19 -1.34 -47.57
N ALA A 453 -32.64 -1.80 -48.73
CA ALA A 453 -33.99 -2.29 -48.94
C ALA A 453 -34.27 -3.57 -48.13
N LEU A 454 -33.35 -4.55 -48.13
CA LEU A 454 -33.45 -5.75 -47.29
C LEU A 454 -33.54 -5.36 -45.81
N LYS A 455 -32.63 -4.52 -45.31
CA LYS A 455 -32.60 -4.06 -43.92
C LYS A 455 -33.90 -3.38 -43.47
N GLY A 456 -34.59 -2.69 -44.38
CA GLY A 456 -35.91 -2.08 -44.14
C GLY A 456 -37.11 -3.04 -44.27
N SER A 457 -36.91 -4.27 -44.75
CA SER A 457 -37.96 -5.28 -44.97
C SER A 457 -38.05 -6.35 -43.86
N PHE A 458 -37.15 -6.26 -42.88
CA PHE A 458 -37.01 -7.15 -41.72
C PHE A 458 -36.99 -6.33 -40.41
N ARG A 459 -37.10 -7.01 -39.28
CA ARG A 459 -37.12 -6.37 -37.95
C ARG A 459 -35.70 -6.07 -37.46
N GLY A 460 -35.59 -5.20 -36.46
CA GLY A 460 -34.33 -5.02 -35.71
C GLY A 460 -33.87 -6.30 -34.99
N GLU A 461 -34.82 -7.21 -34.69
CA GLU A 461 -34.55 -8.54 -34.16
C GLU A 461 -34.33 -9.63 -35.22
N ASP A 462 -34.23 -9.31 -36.51
CA ASP A 462 -33.77 -10.24 -37.56
C ASP A 462 -32.26 -10.04 -37.81
N ILE A 463 -31.60 -10.92 -38.57
CA ILE A 463 -30.21 -10.72 -39.04
C ILE A 463 -30.25 -10.58 -40.55
N VAL A 464 -29.65 -9.51 -41.07
CA VAL A 464 -29.45 -9.26 -42.51
C VAL A 464 -27.96 -9.02 -42.74
N ALA A 465 -27.37 -9.74 -43.69
CA ALA A 465 -25.93 -9.78 -43.91
C ALA A 465 -25.54 -9.93 -45.39
N ARG A 466 -24.32 -9.50 -45.73
CA ARG A 466 -23.62 -9.83 -46.99
C ARG A 466 -22.51 -10.83 -46.68
N ILE A 467 -22.43 -11.92 -47.44
CA ILE A 467 -21.57 -13.08 -47.13
C ILE A 467 -20.39 -13.26 -48.09
N GLY A 468 -20.43 -12.57 -49.23
CA GLY A 468 -19.41 -12.48 -50.28
C GLY A 468 -20.00 -11.74 -51.48
N GLY A 469 -19.18 -11.18 -52.38
CA GLY A 469 -19.58 -10.65 -53.70
C GLY A 469 -21.01 -10.08 -53.82
N ASP A 470 -21.85 -10.84 -54.50
CA ASP A 470 -23.28 -10.68 -54.80
C ASP A 470 -24.19 -11.55 -53.90
N GLU A 471 -23.63 -12.20 -52.89
CA GLU A 471 -24.32 -13.11 -51.98
C GLU A 471 -24.76 -12.41 -50.68
N PHE A 472 -26.04 -12.59 -50.33
CA PHE A 472 -26.65 -12.08 -49.10
C PHE A 472 -27.20 -13.23 -48.23
N CYS A 473 -27.41 -12.95 -46.95
CA CYS A 473 -27.93 -13.90 -45.98
C CYS A 473 -28.92 -13.21 -45.04
N VAL A 474 -30.05 -13.85 -44.77
CA VAL A 474 -31.05 -13.38 -43.79
C VAL A 474 -31.41 -14.52 -42.84
N TYR A 475 -31.50 -14.24 -41.54
CA TYR A 475 -32.00 -15.18 -40.55
C TYR A 475 -33.13 -14.57 -39.72
N LEU A 476 -34.25 -15.31 -39.67
CA LEU A 476 -35.43 -14.99 -38.86
C LEU A 476 -35.55 -15.97 -37.69
N SER A 477 -36.06 -15.47 -36.57
CA SER A 477 -36.33 -16.23 -35.34
C SER A 477 -37.77 -16.01 -34.87
N GLY A 478 -38.34 -16.98 -34.14
CA GLY A 478 -39.71 -16.90 -33.61
C GLY A 478 -40.81 -17.12 -34.66
N VAL A 479 -40.51 -17.82 -35.76
CA VAL A 479 -41.47 -18.03 -36.86
C VAL A 479 -42.34 -19.26 -36.57
N ARG A 480 -43.66 -19.13 -36.79
CA ARG A 480 -44.64 -20.14 -36.36
C ARG A 480 -45.18 -21.04 -37.48
N SER A 481 -44.87 -20.77 -38.74
CA SER A 481 -45.31 -21.60 -39.88
C SER A 481 -44.40 -21.44 -41.11
N ARG A 482 -44.33 -22.46 -41.98
CA ARG A 482 -43.51 -22.41 -43.22
C ARG A 482 -44.11 -21.46 -44.27
N GLU A 483 -45.42 -21.19 -44.21
CA GLU A 483 -46.13 -20.26 -45.11
C GLU A 483 -45.64 -18.82 -44.90
N ILE A 484 -45.35 -18.43 -43.66
CA ILE A 484 -44.77 -17.11 -43.33
C ILE A 484 -43.38 -16.96 -43.98
N LEU A 485 -42.58 -18.03 -44.01
CA LEU A 485 -41.26 -18.05 -44.66
C LEU A 485 -41.40 -17.94 -46.18
N ALA A 486 -42.34 -18.67 -46.78
CA ALA A 486 -42.63 -18.59 -48.21
C ALA A 486 -43.14 -17.19 -48.62
N GLN A 487 -43.99 -16.57 -47.80
CA GLN A 487 -44.41 -15.18 -48.00
C GLN A 487 -43.21 -14.22 -47.93
N LYS A 488 -42.32 -14.37 -46.93
CA LYS A 488 -41.12 -13.54 -46.82
C LYS A 488 -40.15 -13.72 -47.99
N ALA A 489 -40.00 -14.92 -48.53
CA ALA A 489 -39.21 -15.15 -49.75
C ALA A 489 -39.80 -14.40 -50.96
N GLU A 490 -41.11 -14.49 -51.17
CA GLU A 490 -41.78 -13.77 -52.27
C GLU A 490 -41.80 -12.24 -52.05
N GLU A 491 -41.81 -11.75 -50.80
CA GLU A 491 -41.60 -10.33 -50.49
C GLU A 491 -40.21 -9.84 -50.92
N ILE A 492 -39.16 -10.67 -50.76
CA ILE A 492 -37.81 -10.37 -51.27
C ILE A 492 -37.78 -10.39 -52.81
N LEU A 493 -38.35 -11.40 -53.47
CA LEU A 493 -38.42 -11.43 -54.94
C LEU A 493 -39.14 -10.19 -55.50
N LYS A 494 -40.22 -9.73 -54.83
CA LYS A 494 -40.92 -8.48 -55.14
C LYS A 494 -40.13 -7.21 -54.79
N LEU A 495 -39.21 -7.27 -53.84
CA LEU A 495 -38.29 -6.16 -53.52
C LEU A 495 -37.27 -5.99 -54.65
N PHE A 496 -36.63 -7.08 -55.12
CA PHE A 496 -35.73 -7.04 -56.27
C PHE A 496 -36.41 -6.54 -57.55
N ARG A 497 -37.63 -7.02 -57.84
CA ARG A 497 -38.43 -6.53 -58.98
C ARG A 497 -38.67 -5.00 -58.93
N ARG A 498 -39.00 -4.45 -57.75
CA ARG A 498 -39.17 -3.00 -57.56
C ARG A 498 -37.88 -2.18 -57.67
N LEU A 499 -36.71 -2.80 -57.48
CA LEU A 499 -35.41 -2.17 -57.72
C LEU A 499 -35.05 -2.13 -59.22
N MET A 500 -35.56 -3.05 -60.06
CA MET A 500 -35.45 -2.92 -61.53
C MET A 500 -36.23 -1.72 -62.06
N GLU A 501 -37.47 -1.57 -61.62
CA GLU A 501 -38.45 -0.58 -62.14
C GLU A 501 -38.02 0.88 -61.93
N ARG A 502 -37.06 1.13 -61.02
CA ARG A 502 -36.74 2.47 -60.53
C ARG A 502 -35.68 3.24 -61.34
N GLU A 503 -34.85 2.53 -62.13
CA GLU A 503 -33.66 3.10 -62.80
C GLU A 503 -33.31 2.43 -64.15
N ASP A 504 -34.29 1.86 -64.87
CA ASP A 504 -34.04 1.21 -66.18
C ASP A 504 -33.04 0.02 -66.10
N ARG A 505 -32.87 -0.53 -64.89
CA ARG A 505 -31.96 -1.64 -64.53
C ARG A 505 -32.55 -2.98 -64.96
N HIS A 506 -32.78 -3.18 -66.27
CA HIS A 506 -33.55 -4.29 -66.89
C HIS A 506 -33.12 -5.76 -66.60
N CYS A 507 -32.21 -6.04 -65.66
CA CYS A 507 -31.59 -7.36 -65.51
C CYS A 507 -31.45 -7.86 -64.05
N LEU A 508 -32.09 -7.22 -63.06
CA LEU A 508 -31.88 -7.53 -61.64
C LEU A 508 -32.93 -8.52 -61.08
N SER A 509 -32.59 -9.81 -60.98
CA SER A 509 -33.33 -10.79 -60.18
C SER A 509 -32.47 -11.42 -59.09
N CYS A 510 -33.04 -12.30 -58.27
CA CYS A 510 -32.28 -13.08 -57.31
C CYS A 510 -32.78 -14.51 -57.16
N SER A 511 -31.85 -15.41 -56.92
CA SER A 511 -32.10 -16.79 -56.50
C SER A 511 -32.02 -16.88 -54.97
N ILE A 512 -32.89 -17.68 -54.35
CA ILE A 512 -32.99 -17.80 -52.88
C ILE A 512 -33.02 -19.28 -52.48
N GLY A 513 -32.12 -19.70 -51.59
CA GLY A 513 -32.17 -20.98 -50.89
C GLY A 513 -32.59 -20.81 -49.43
N VAL A 514 -33.45 -21.69 -48.91
CA VAL A 514 -34.00 -21.59 -47.54
C VAL A 514 -33.86 -22.91 -46.78
N ALA A 515 -33.35 -22.86 -45.54
CA ALA A 515 -33.34 -23.96 -44.58
C ALA A 515 -33.98 -23.55 -43.25
N VAL A 516 -34.80 -24.41 -42.66
CA VAL A 516 -35.62 -24.14 -41.47
C VAL A 516 -35.07 -24.88 -40.24
N SER A 517 -34.76 -24.16 -39.16
CA SER A 517 -34.36 -24.74 -37.88
C SER A 517 -35.57 -25.18 -37.04
N PRO A 518 -35.56 -26.36 -36.39
CA PRO A 518 -34.47 -27.35 -36.37
C PRO A 518 -34.49 -28.36 -37.53
N GLN A 519 -35.58 -28.37 -38.32
CA GLN A 519 -35.95 -29.41 -39.29
C GLN A 519 -34.87 -29.72 -40.34
N ASP A 520 -34.20 -28.68 -40.84
CA ASP A 520 -33.16 -28.73 -41.86
C ASP A 520 -31.77 -28.45 -41.26
N GLY A 521 -31.63 -28.42 -39.93
CA GLY A 521 -30.38 -28.20 -39.19
C GLY A 521 -30.57 -27.43 -37.88
N GLU A 522 -29.82 -27.82 -36.84
CA GLU A 522 -29.86 -27.18 -35.51
C GLU A 522 -28.74 -26.14 -35.29
N ASP A 523 -27.67 -26.20 -36.08
CA ASP A 523 -26.51 -25.30 -36.01
C ASP A 523 -26.33 -24.46 -37.29
N TYR A 524 -25.62 -23.33 -37.18
CA TYR A 524 -25.38 -22.42 -38.30
C TYR A 524 -24.72 -23.10 -39.51
N HIS A 525 -23.71 -23.97 -39.32
CA HIS A 525 -23.03 -24.61 -40.45
C HIS A 525 -23.94 -25.60 -41.15
N SER A 526 -24.76 -26.35 -40.40
CA SER A 526 -25.74 -27.25 -41.01
C SER A 526 -26.80 -26.49 -41.80
N LEU A 527 -27.37 -25.43 -41.23
CA LEU A 527 -28.36 -24.59 -41.91
C LEU A 527 -27.78 -23.86 -43.12
N PHE A 528 -26.59 -23.27 -43.01
CA PHE A 528 -25.95 -22.52 -44.09
C PHE A 528 -25.68 -23.43 -45.30
N ARG A 529 -25.05 -24.58 -45.06
CA ARG A 529 -24.80 -25.59 -46.09
C ARG A 529 -26.07 -26.09 -46.76
N ASN A 530 -27.14 -26.28 -46.00
CA ASN A 530 -28.39 -26.80 -46.51
C ASN A 530 -29.18 -25.73 -47.29
N ALA A 531 -29.13 -24.46 -46.86
CA ALA A 531 -29.68 -23.33 -47.61
C ALA A 531 -28.88 -23.03 -48.89
N ASP A 532 -27.55 -23.11 -48.86
CA ASP A 532 -26.65 -22.98 -50.02
C ASP A 532 -26.91 -24.07 -51.08
N ALA A 533 -27.06 -25.33 -50.65
CA ALA A 533 -27.42 -26.42 -51.56
C ALA A 533 -28.82 -26.22 -52.18
N ALA A 534 -29.78 -25.64 -51.43
CA ALA A 534 -31.08 -25.25 -51.99
C ALA A 534 -30.94 -24.07 -52.99
N LEU A 535 -30.10 -23.09 -52.70
CA LEU A 535 -29.79 -21.96 -53.59
C LEU A 535 -29.19 -22.44 -54.91
N TYR A 536 -28.25 -23.39 -54.88
CA TYR A 536 -27.71 -24.03 -56.08
C TYR A 536 -28.84 -24.63 -56.94
N CYS A 537 -29.79 -25.34 -56.33
CA CYS A 537 -30.97 -25.85 -57.03
C CYS A 537 -31.95 -24.76 -57.53
N ALA A 538 -31.97 -23.56 -56.95
CA ALA A 538 -32.72 -22.42 -57.48
C ALA A 538 -32.03 -21.82 -58.72
N LYS A 539 -30.69 -21.72 -58.71
CA LYS A 539 -29.90 -21.26 -59.87
C LYS A 539 -30.04 -22.22 -61.05
N ASP A 540 -29.88 -23.52 -60.83
CA ASP A 540 -29.98 -24.58 -61.85
C ASP A 540 -31.35 -24.65 -62.53
N LYS A 541 -32.43 -24.43 -61.76
CA LYS A 541 -33.83 -24.41 -62.26
C LYS A 541 -34.22 -23.14 -63.01
N GLY A 542 -33.25 -22.32 -63.43
CA GLY A 542 -33.49 -21.12 -64.24
C GLY A 542 -33.59 -19.80 -63.48
N LYS A 543 -33.07 -19.75 -62.24
CA LYS A 543 -32.91 -18.52 -61.42
C LYS A 543 -34.23 -17.81 -61.03
N ASN A 544 -34.17 -16.59 -60.48
CA ASN A 544 -35.31 -15.73 -60.14
C ASN A 544 -36.41 -16.42 -59.30
N GLN A 545 -36.01 -17.31 -58.39
CA GLN A 545 -36.92 -18.20 -57.65
C GLN A 545 -36.39 -18.56 -56.27
N VAL A 546 -37.30 -19.05 -55.41
CA VAL A 546 -36.96 -19.64 -54.12
C VAL A 546 -37.00 -21.16 -54.16
N ALA A 547 -36.01 -21.80 -53.55
CA ALA A 547 -36.00 -23.23 -53.23
C ALA A 547 -35.82 -23.45 -51.73
N PHE A 548 -36.65 -24.31 -51.14
CA PHE A 548 -36.42 -24.82 -49.78
C PHE A 548 -35.54 -26.06 -49.86
N TYR A 549 -34.71 -26.27 -48.82
CA TYR A 549 -33.93 -27.49 -48.67
C TYR A 549 -34.83 -28.73 -48.62
N VAL A 550 -34.35 -29.80 -49.22
CA VAL A 550 -34.93 -31.14 -49.13
C VAL A 550 -33.79 -32.10 -48.80
N HIS A 551 -34.02 -32.96 -47.81
CA HIS A 551 -32.96 -33.77 -47.21
C HIS A 551 -32.33 -34.74 -48.23
N GLY A 552 -31.02 -34.58 -48.48
CA GLY A 552 -30.29 -35.35 -49.49
C GLY A 552 -29.03 -34.68 -50.07
N MET A 553 -28.84 -33.37 -49.83
CA MET A 553 -27.63 -32.61 -50.21
C MET A 553 -26.77 -32.39 -48.95
N GLY A 554 -25.42 -32.47 -49.00
CA GLY A 554 -24.59 -32.33 -47.78
C GLY A 554 -23.05 -32.37 -47.91
N TRP A 555 -22.37 -32.02 -46.80
CA TRP A 555 -20.91 -31.94 -46.53
C TRP A 555 -20.61 -31.66 -45.01
N SER A 556 -19.36 -31.67 -44.53
CA SER A 556 -18.93 -32.02 -43.12
C SER A 556 -17.66 -31.28 -42.59
N GLU A 557 -17.27 -31.14 -41.29
CA GLU A 557 -17.86 -31.27 -39.91
C GLU A 557 -16.76 -30.93 -38.82
N ARG A 558 -17.11 -30.72 -37.52
CA ARG A 558 -16.33 -30.92 -36.22
C ARG A 558 -15.79 -29.73 -35.34
N LYS A 559 -15.56 -30.01 -34.02
CA LYS A 559 -15.38 -29.11 -32.82
C LYS A 559 -14.43 -29.71 -31.70
N GLY A 560 -14.05 -28.95 -30.62
CA GLY A 560 -13.53 -29.47 -29.30
C GLY A 560 -12.88 -28.46 -28.26
N THR A 561 -12.97 -28.67 -26.90
CA THR A 561 -12.51 -27.80 -25.72
C THR A 561 -12.22 -28.63 -24.38
N THR A 562 -11.96 -28.23 -23.09
CA THR A 562 -12.07 -27.01 -22.16
C THR A 562 -11.39 -27.17 -20.72
N LEU A 563 -11.18 -26.08 -19.90
CA LEU A 563 -10.96 -25.93 -18.38
C LEU A 563 -9.59 -26.37 -17.71
N VAL A 564 -9.18 -26.20 -16.40
CA VAL A 564 -9.76 -25.82 -15.04
C VAL A 564 -8.71 -25.22 -13.98
N ARG A 565 -8.99 -25.04 -12.65
CA ARG A 565 -8.19 -24.48 -11.47
C ARG A 565 -8.53 -25.21 -10.10
N GLU A 566 -8.06 -25.03 -8.81
CA GLU A 566 -7.10 -24.25 -7.93
C GLU A 566 -6.84 -25.07 -6.58
N ARG A 567 -6.42 -24.72 -5.32
CA ARG A 567 -5.96 -23.56 -4.44
C ARG A 567 -5.44 -24.00 -3.02
N GLY A 568 -4.58 -23.22 -2.29
CA GLY A 568 -4.59 -23.02 -0.80
C GLY A 568 -3.27 -23.27 0.02
N GLU A 569 -3.04 -22.88 1.31
CA GLU A 569 -3.49 -21.82 2.28
C GLU A 569 -2.61 -21.83 3.62
N ILE A 570 -2.75 -20.97 4.67
CA ILE A 570 -1.68 -20.62 5.73
C ILE A 570 -2.16 -20.28 7.21
N GLU A 571 -1.38 -20.60 8.30
CA GLU A 571 -1.40 -20.08 9.75
C GLU A 571 -0.18 -20.66 10.61
N SER A 572 0.20 -20.44 11.92
CA SER A 572 0.16 -19.43 13.07
C SER A 572 1.01 -19.96 14.32
N GLU A 573 1.11 -19.42 15.58
CA GLU A 573 1.85 -18.21 16.13
C GLU A 573 2.25 -18.25 17.69
N ARG A 574 3.21 -17.40 18.20
CA ARG A 574 3.57 -16.94 19.63
C ARG A 574 4.53 -17.79 20.53
N GLY A 575 5.18 -17.40 21.67
CA GLY A 575 5.44 -16.19 22.56
C GLY A 575 6.13 -16.65 23.92
N GLU A 576 6.80 -15.99 24.91
CA GLU A 576 7.35 -14.63 25.33
C GLU A 576 8.66 -14.80 26.22
N GLY A 577 9.17 -14.04 27.24
CA GLY A 577 8.88 -12.77 28.03
C GLY A 577 9.90 -12.53 29.24
N PHE A 578 10.06 -11.34 29.89
CA PHE A 578 11.13 -11.07 30.93
C PHE A 578 10.97 -9.91 32.01
N GLN A 579 11.94 -9.69 32.97
CA GLN A 579 11.93 -8.82 34.21
C GLN A 579 12.43 -7.32 34.06
N SER A 580 12.51 -6.51 35.15
CA SER A 580 12.14 -5.07 35.12
C SER A 580 13.20 -3.97 34.84
N GLY A 581 14.47 -4.10 35.23
CA GLY A 581 15.48 -3.08 34.88
C GLY A 581 15.72 -3.01 33.37
N ASP A 582 15.71 -4.19 32.74
CA ASP A 582 15.57 -4.40 31.32
C ASP A 582 14.41 -3.62 30.69
N LEU A 583 13.26 -3.45 31.37
CA LEU A 583 11.99 -3.15 30.69
C LEU A 583 12.04 -1.92 29.79
N ALA A 584 12.59 -0.79 30.24
CA ALA A 584 12.65 0.42 29.41
C ALA A 584 13.62 0.27 28.22
N GLY A 585 14.76 -0.38 28.43
CA GLY A 585 15.73 -0.66 27.37
C GLY A 585 15.26 -1.75 26.40
N TYR A 586 14.54 -2.75 26.89
CA TYR A 586 13.90 -3.82 26.15
C TYR A 586 12.73 -3.29 25.31
N VAL A 587 11.86 -2.46 25.88
CA VAL A 587 10.81 -1.72 25.15
C VAL A 587 11.42 -0.90 24.03
N PHE A 588 12.47 -0.11 24.32
CA PHE A 588 13.16 0.68 23.31
C PHE A 588 13.79 -0.19 22.21
N ARG A 589 14.53 -1.25 22.58
CA ARG A 589 15.20 -2.15 21.64
C ARG A 589 14.18 -2.87 20.75
N THR A 590 13.16 -3.45 21.35
CA THR A 590 12.08 -4.18 20.66
C THR A 590 11.30 -3.27 19.69
N LEU A 591 11.09 -1.99 20.02
CA LEU A 591 10.45 -1.03 19.10
C LEU A 591 11.39 -0.47 18.02
N TYR A 592 12.69 -0.45 18.27
CA TYR A 592 13.71 0.05 17.32
C TYR A 592 14.16 -1.02 16.32
N GLU A 593 14.16 -2.29 16.74
CA GLU A 593 14.63 -3.44 15.94
C GLU A 593 13.48 -4.22 15.27
N ALA A 594 12.21 -3.83 15.49
CA ALA A 594 11.06 -4.50 14.89
C ALA A 594 10.73 -4.00 13.48
N ASP A 595 10.62 -4.94 12.53
CA ASP A 595 10.02 -4.70 11.22
C ASP A 595 8.51 -4.35 11.30
N ASP A 596 7.83 -4.81 12.37
CA ASP A 596 6.42 -4.52 12.67
C ASP A 596 6.29 -3.90 14.07
N VAL A 597 6.23 -2.57 14.10
CA VAL A 597 6.09 -1.78 15.35
C VAL A 597 4.73 -2.02 16.01
N GLY A 598 3.67 -2.32 15.26
CA GLY A 598 2.34 -2.58 15.82
C GLY A 598 2.32 -3.89 16.62
N ARG A 599 2.86 -4.96 16.03
CA ARG A 599 3.07 -6.24 16.71
C ARG A 599 4.01 -6.12 17.91
N ALA A 600 5.08 -5.33 17.79
CA ALA A 600 5.98 -5.04 18.90
C ALA A 600 5.27 -4.32 20.06
N ILE A 601 4.43 -3.32 19.78
CA ILE A 601 3.63 -2.63 20.80
C ILE A 601 2.69 -3.61 21.53
N ALA A 602 1.99 -4.49 20.81
CA ALA A 602 1.09 -5.47 21.41
C ALA A 602 1.82 -6.43 22.37
N LEU A 603 2.92 -7.02 21.94
CA LEU A 603 3.78 -7.89 22.77
C LEU A 603 4.35 -7.14 23.97
N LEU A 604 4.72 -5.86 23.81
CA LEU A 604 5.23 -5.07 24.91
C LEU A 604 4.15 -4.75 25.95
N LEU A 605 2.90 -4.48 25.56
CA LEU A 605 1.80 -4.32 26.53
C LEU A 605 1.56 -5.61 27.34
N GLU A 606 1.62 -6.77 26.68
CA GLU A 606 1.53 -8.09 27.33
C GLU A 606 2.69 -8.31 28.34
N ILE A 607 3.93 -8.08 27.91
CA ILE A 607 5.13 -8.19 28.76
C ILE A 607 5.13 -7.17 29.89
N ILE A 608 4.71 -5.91 29.67
CA ILE A 608 4.59 -4.89 30.72
C ILE A 608 3.49 -5.29 31.71
N GLY A 609 2.34 -5.73 31.20
CA GLY A 609 1.14 -6.03 31.98
C GLY A 609 1.34 -7.17 32.98
N LYS A 610 1.71 -8.37 32.48
CA LYS A 610 2.02 -9.56 33.29
C LYS A 610 3.03 -9.26 34.41
N LYS A 611 4.05 -8.48 34.08
CA LYS A 611 5.21 -8.13 34.90
C LYS A 611 4.94 -7.10 35.98
N MET A 612 4.12 -6.08 35.65
CA MET A 612 3.62 -5.11 36.63
C MET A 612 2.48 -5.66 37.48
N ARG A 613 1.94 -6.83 37.11
CA ARG A 613 0.81 -7.52 37.76
C ARG A 613 -0.43 -6.62 37.82
N VAL A 614 -0.75 -6.04 36.67
CA VAL A 614 -1.96 -5.25 36.44
C VAL A 614 -2.96 -6.09 35.64
N SER A 615 -4.25 -5.85 35.83
CA SER A 615 -5.35 -6.50 35.08
C SER A 615 -5.32 -6.21 33.59
N ARG A 616 -4.93 -4.97 33.22
CA ARG A 616 -5.00 -4.48 31.84
C ARG A 616 -3.90 -3.46 31.54
N ALA A 617 -3.38 -3.48 30.32
CA ALA A 617 -2.44 -2.51 29.77
C ALA A 617 -2.90 -2.09 28.36
N TYR A 618 -2.98 -0.80 28.07
CA TYR A 618 -3.69 -0.31 26.88
C TYR A 618 -3.16 1.03 26.36
N ILE A 619 -3.55 1.37 25.13
CA ILE A 619 -3.24 2.64 24.47
C ILE A 619 -4.50 3.23 23.86
N PHE A 620 -4.79 4.47 24.24
CA PHE A 620 -5.76 5.32 23.56
C PHE A 620 -5.05 6.31 22.64
N GLU A 621 -5.32 6.25 21.33
CA GLU A 621 -4.89 7.26 20.36
C GLU A 621 -5.98 8.35 20.22
N LEU A 622 -5.58 9.61 20.05
CA LEU A 622 -6.49 10.73 19.79
C LEU A 622 -6.85 10.80 18.30
N GLU A 623 -8.14 10.74 17.96
CA GLU A 623 -8.61 10.82 16.57
C GLU A 623 -8.34 12.20 15.93
N GLU A 624 -8.34 12.27 14.59
CA GLU A 624 -7.90 13.48 13.86
C GLU A 624 -8.78 14.72 14.07
N ASP A 625 -10.01 14.55 14.57
CA ASP A 625 -10.89 15.66 14.97
C ASP A 625 -10.56 16.27 16.34
N GLY A 626 -9.73 15.59 17.14
CA GLY A 626 -9.36 16.00 18.50
C GLY A 626 -10.46 15.85 19.54
N GLN A 627 -11.60 15.22 19.21
CA GLN A 627 -12.77 15.09 20.08
C GLN A 627 -12.86 13.72 20.77
N TYR A 628 -12.33 12.67 20.16
CA TYR A 628 -12.44 11.29 20.66
C TYR A 628 -11.08 10.62 20.88
N LEU A 629 -10.99 9.83 21.96
CA LEU A 629 -9.97 8.82 22.18
C LEU A 629 -10.48 7.47 21.69
N ARG A 630 -9.62 6.73 20.99
CA ARG A 630 -9.88 5.39 20.47
C ARG A 630 -8.89 4.39 21.05
N ASN A 631 -9.36 3.32 21.68
CA ASN A 631 -8.51 2.23 22.15
C ASN A 631 -7.95 1.47 20.93
N THR A 632 -6.63 1.46 20.72
CA THR A 632 -6.00 0.86 19.53
C THR A 632 -5.12 -0.33 19.84
N PHE A 633 -4.62 -0.44 21.07
CA PHE A 633 -3.88 -1.60 21.56
C PHE A 633 -4.32 -1.90 23.00
N GLU A 634 -4.63 -3.16 23.29
CA GLU A 634 -5.06 -3.60 24.61
C GLU A 634 -4.56 -5.01 24.88
N TRP A 635 -3.99 -5.21 26.07
CA TRP A 635 -3.76 -6.52 26.67
C TRP A 635 -4.55 -6.60 27.98
N CYS A 636 -5.22 -7.74 28.20
CA CYS A 636 -5.89 -8.12 29.44
C CYS A 636 -5.32 -9.46 29.93
N ASP A 637 -5.34 -9.69 31.25
CA ASP A 637 -5.19 -11.04 31.78
C ASP A 637 -6.48 -11.88 31.62
N GLU A 638 -6.35 -13.20 31.87
CA GLU A 638 -7.42 -14.21 31.68
C GLU A 638 -8.71 -13.93 32.47
N GLN A 639 -8.69 -13.02 33.45
CA GLN A 639 -9.80 -12.72 34.34
C GLN A 639 -10.42 -11.35 34.07
N THR A 640 -9.85 -10.58 33.14
CA THR A 640 -10.22 -9.19 32.87
C THR A 640 -10.88 -9.09 31.50
N GLN A 641 -12.09 -8.53 31.43
CA GLN A 641 -12.81 -8.40 30.17
C GLN A 641 -12.12 -7.36 29.24
N PRO A 642 -11.83 -7.69 27.97
CA PRO A 642 -11.38 -6.72 26.98
C PRO A 642 -12.46 -5.68 26.67
N GLU A 643 -12.05 -4.42 26.62
CA GLU A 643 -12.89 -3.26 26.36
C GLU A 643 -12.48 -2.53 25.07
N ILE A 644 -11.43 -2.98 24.37
CA ILE A 644 -11.00 -2.43 23.08
C ILE A 644 -12.13 -2.39 22.04
N GLY A 645 -13.03 -3.38 22.02
CA GLY A 645 -14.20 -3.38 21.15
C GLY A 645 -15.27 -2.33 21.50
N ASN A 646 -15.34 -1.92 22.78
CA ASN A 646 -16.37 -1.02 23.30
C ASN A 646 -15.89 0.44 23.34
N LEU A 647 -14.64 0.66 23.77
CA LEU A 647 -14.01 1.97 23.96
C LEU A 647 -13.34 2.50 22.68
N GLN A 648 -14.00 2.30 21.53
CA GLN A 648 -13.53 2.81 20.23
C GLN A 648 -13.72 4.31 20.04
N ARG A 649 -14.54 5.00 20.86
CA ARG A 649 -14.89 6.42 20.67
C ARG A 649 -15.26 7.12 21.99
N VAL A 650 -14.28 7.32 22.87
CA VAL A 650 -14.45 7.99 24.18
C VAL A 650 -14.30 9.50 24.02
N GLU A 651 -15.35 10.27 24.30
CA GLU A 651 -15.38 11.73 24.12
C GLU A 651 -14.52 12.47 25.16
N LEU A 652 -13.59 13.33 24.73
CA LEU A 652 -12.66 14.03 25.63
C LEU A 652 -13.35 14.90 26.68
N GLU A 653 -14.48 15.53 26.34
CA GLU A 653 -15.24 16.37 27.28
C GLU A 653 -15.89 15.52 28.40
N SER A 654 -16.24 14.26 28.11
CA SER A 654 -16.77 13.33 29.12
C SER A 654 -15.73 12.90 30.17
N ILE A 655 -14.44 13.00 29.87
CA ILE A 655 -13.32 12.64 30.76
C ILE A 655 -12.39 13.84 31.05
N LYS A 656 -12.93 15.06 30.91
CA LYS A 656 -12.19 16.32 31.01
C LYS A 656 -11.38 16.45 32.30
N ASP A 657 -11.92 15.95 33.41
CA ASP A 657 -11.29 15.97 34.73
C ASP A 657 -9.98 15.16 34.79
N SER A 658 -9.87 14.07 34.03
CA SER A 658 -8.61 13.34 33.85
C SER A 658 -7.73 13.96 32.76
N VAL A 659 -8.33 14.34 31.63
CA VAL A 659 -7.62 14.83 30.45
C VAL A 659 -6.88 16.14 30.72
N ASP A 660 -7.46 17.06 31.51
CA ASP A 660 -6.77 18.29 31.91
C ASP A 660 -5.53 18.00 32.78
N VAL A 661 -5.64 17.07 33.74
CA VAL A 661 -4.49 16.66 34.58
C VAL A 661 -3.39 16.00 33.75
N LEU A 662 -3.76 15.16 32.78
CA LEU A 662 -2.82 14.54 31.83
C LEU A 662 -2.13 15.60 30.93
N LYS A 663 -2.87 16.61 30.47
CA LYS A 663 -2.36 17.75 29.68
C LYS A 663 -1.44 18.68 30.48
N GLU A 664 -1.71 18.89 31.77
CA GLU A 664 -0.85 19.68 32.66
C GLU A 664 0.40 18.92 33.13
N ARG A 665 0.23 17.70 33.66
CA ARG A 665 1.25 17.02 34.49
C ARG A 665 1.96 15.87 33.79
N GLY A 666 1.45 15.39 32.65
CA GLY A 666 2.03 14.29 31.89
C GLY A 666 1.66 12.88 32.39
N ALA A 667 1.27 12.73 33.67
CA ALA A 667 0.76 11.47 34.21
C ALA A 667 -0.35 11.71 35.25
N LEU A 668 -1.27 10.76 35.35
CA LEU A 668 -2.38 10.70 36.28
C LEU A 668 -2.41 9.29 36.90
N TYR A 669 -2.46 9.21 38.23
CA TYR A 669 -2.72 7.94 38.92
C TYR A 669 -3.90 8.07 39.88
N ILE A 670 -4.78 7.07 39.87
CA ILE A 670 -5.96 6.96 40.71
C ILE A 670 -5.76 5.71 41.57
N ARG A 671 -5.60 5.90 42.88
CA ARG A 671 -5.35 4.78 43.83
C ARG A 671 -6.62 4.05 44.25
N ASP A 672 -7.78 4.66 44.00
CA ASP A 672 -9.10 4.18 44.42
C ASP A 672 -10.18 4.94 43.63
N VAL A 673 -10.75 4.29 42.61
CA VAL A 673 -11.81 4.86 41.75
C VAL A 673 -13.08 5.18 42.57
N SER A 674 -13.36 4.43 43.65
CA SER A 674 -14.55 4.65 44.48
C SER A 674 -14.54 5.99 45.22
N LYS A 675 -13.36 6.63 45.34
CA LYS A 675 -13.17 7.94 45.97
C LYS A 675 -13.27 9.15 45.01
N LEU A 676 -13.46 8.92 43.71
CA LEU A 676 -13.75 10.01 42.75
C LEU A 676 -15.15 10.60 43.02
N PRO A 677 -15.42 11.88 42.67
CA PRO A 677 -16.78 12.44 42.68
C PRO A 677 -17.77 11.58 41.88
N LYS A 678 -19.05 11.56 42.24
CA LYS A 678 -20.06 10.79 41.49
C LYS A 678 -20.39 11.42 40.14
N GLU A 679 -20.10 12.71 40.04
CA GLU A 679 -20.28 13.59 38.89
C GLU A 679 -19.04 13.59 37.98
N SER A 680 -17.98 12.84 38.33
CA SER A 680 -16.79 12.63 37.49
C SER A 680 -17.15 11.70 36.33
N GLY A 681 -17.11 12.21 35.10
CA GLY A 681 -17.32 11.36 33.93
C GLY A 681 -16.18 10.34 33.73
N THR A 682 -14.97 10.63 34.21
CA THR A 682 -13.92 9.61 34.42
C THR A 682 -14.44 8.44 35.28
N ARG A 683 -15.03 8.72 36.45
CA ARG A 683 -15.63 7.67 37.31
C ARG A 683 -16.72 6.89 36.57
N MET A 684 -17.59 7.58 35.83
CA MET A 684 -18.68 6.96 35.07
C MET A 684 -18.20 5.97 34.00
N ILE A 685 -16.96 6.13 33.50
CA ILE A 685 -16.33 5.17 32.58
C ILE A 685 -15.55 4.08 33.32
N LEU A 686 -14.80 4.42 34.38
CA LEU A 686 -13.95 3.44 35.08
C LEU A 686 -14.72 2.46 35.99
N GLU A 687 -15.75 2.93 36.71
CA GLU A 687 -16.46 2.14 37.72
C GLU A 687 -17.27 0.96 37.13
N PRO A 688 -17.98 1.07 35.98
CA PRO A 688 -18.66 -0.07 35.35
C PRO A 688 -17.72 -1.18 34.87
N GLN A 689 -16.45 -0.85 34.58
CA GLN A 689 -15.42 -1.80 34.14
C GLN A 689 -14.76 -2.55 35.32
N GLY A 690 -15.18 -2.28 36.57
CA GLY A 690 -14.60 -2.89 37.77
C GLY A 690 -13.19 -2.39 38.12
N ILE A 691 -12.73 -1.29 37.53
CA ILE A 691 -11.39 -0.75 37.75
C ILE A 691 -11.32 -0.16 39.17
N HIS A 692 -10.39 -0.69 39.98
CA HIS A 692 -10.17 -0.23 41.34
C HIS A 692 -9.08 0.85 41.41
N ALA A 693 -8.02 0.69 40.60
CA ALA A 693 -6.91 1.63 40.51
C ALA A 693 -6.39 1.73 39.06
N MET A 694 -5.83 2.89 38.72
CA MET A 694 -5.38 3.24 37.36
C MET A 694 -4.09 4.06 37.40
N LEU A 695 -3.22 3.87 36.41
CA LEU A 695 -2.16 4.79 36.02
C LEU A 695 -2.30 5.09 34.53
N GLN A 696 -2.32 6.37 34.14
CA GLN A 696 -2.27 6.80 32.75
C GLN A 696 -1.15 7.82 32.56
N CYS A 697 -0.41 7.67 31.45
CA CYS A 697 0.70 8.51 31.04
C CYS A 697 0.36 9.12 29.66
N ALA A 698 0.56 10.42 29.51
CA ALA A 698 0.11 11.18 28.34
C ALA A 698 1.09 11.07 27.16
N VAL A 699 0.63 10.53 26.04
CA VAL A 699 1.41 10.50 24.78
C VAL A 699 1.45 11.90 24.18
N ARG A 700 2.64 12.36 23.77
CA ARG A 700 2.85 13.71 23.23
C ARG A 700 3.85 13.77 22.08
N SER A 701 3.58 14.64 21.12
CA SER A 701 4.45 14.98 19.99
C SER A 701 4.41 16.49 19.73
N GLY A 702 5.55 17.16 19.58
CA GLY A 702 5.62 18.62 19.42
C GLY A 702 5.02 19.37 20.61
N GLY A 703 5.05 18.77 21.81
CA GLY A 703 4.34 19.24 23.01
C GLY A 703 2.81 19.05 23.00
N THR A 704 2.21 18.66 21.88
CA THR A 704 0.76 18.44 21.71
C THR A 704 0.35 17.08 22.28
N PHE A 705 -0.77 17.03 23.00
CA PHE A 705 -1.38 15.78 23.49
C PHE A 705 -1.89 14.92 22.32
N LYS A 706 -1.58 13.62 22.35
CA LYS A 706 -1.87 12.66 21.26
C LYS A 706 -2.55 11.37 21.71
N GLY A 707 -2.74 11.17 23.01
CA GLY A 707 -3.32 9.95 23.55
C GLY A 707 -2.85 9.64 24.97
N THR A 708 -3.12 8.44 25.44
CA THR A 708 -2.58 7.89 26.70
C THR A 708 -2.08 6.46 26.52
N VAL A 709 -1.05 6.10 27.28
CA VAL A 709 -0.79 4.70 27.65
C VAL A 709 -1.33 4.51 29.06
N GLY A 710 -2.09 3.43 29.30
CA GLY A 710 -2.77 3.20 30.56
C GLY A 710 -2.58 1.78 31.11
N PHE A 711 -2.73 1.68 32.43
CA PHE A 711 -2.56 0.46 33.21
C PHE A 711 -3.62 0.43 34.32
N ASP A 712 -4.47 -0.59 34.33
CA ASP A 712 -5.58 -0.73 35.28
C ASP A 712 -5.45 -1.99 36.13
N GLU A 713 -5.88 -1.94 37.38
CA GLU A 713 -6.08 -3.13 38.22
C GLU A 713 -7.54 -3.23 38.67
N CYS A 714 -8.16 -4.40 38.43
CA CYS A 714 -9.59 -4.63 38.56
C CYS A 714 -9.98 -5.56 39.73
N ARG A 715 -9.01 -6.20 40.40
CA ARG A 715 -9.28 -7.19 41.47
C ARG A 715 -9.16 -6.63 42.90
N GLY A 716 -8.60 -5.43 43.08
CA GLY A 716 -8.48 -4.83 44.41
C GLY A 716 -7.59 -3.59 44.49
N ALA A 717 -7.24 -3.22 45.74
CA ALA A 717 -6.48 -2.01 46.03
C ALA A 717 -4.99 -2.14 45.62
N TYR A 718 -4.62 -1.46 44.54
CA TYR A 718 -3.25 -1.40 44.02
C TYR A 718 -2.54 -0.11 44.45
N VAL A 719 -1.27 -0.21 44.88
CA VAL A 719 -0.47 0.93 45.34
C VAL A 719 0.71 1.15 44.42
N TRP A 720 0.56 2.08 43.47
CA TRP A 720 1.63 2.56 42.61
C TRP A 720 2.81 3.10 43.42
N THR A 721 3.97 2.44 43.35
CA THR A 721 5.22 2.96 43.89
C THR A 721 5.76 4.10 43.03
N LYS A 722 6.60 4.97 43.60
CA LYS A 722 7.23 6.08 42.85
C LYS A 722 8.06 5.54 41.67
N GLU A 723 8.82 4.46 41.91
CA GLU A 723 9.66 3.80 40.91
C GLU A 723 8.83 3.22 39.76
N GLN A 724 7.69 2.55 40.03
CA GLN A 724 6.79 2.09 38.98
C GLN A 724 6.21 3.25 38.16
N VAL A 725 5.80 4.35 38.79
CA VAL A 725 5.28 5.53 38.06
C VAL A 725 6.37 6.16 37.18
N GLU A 726 7.61 6.24 37.65
CA GLU A 726 8.74 6.77 36.88
C GLU A 726 9.12 5.84 35.71
N VAL A 727 9.21 4.52 35.93
CA VAL A 727 9.48 3.53 34.88
C VAL A 727 8.36 3.45 33.85
N LEU A 728 7.09 3.41 34.27
CA LEU A 728 5.96 3.32 33.35
C LEU A 728 5.71 4.63 32.59
N SER A 729 6.03 5.79 33.17
CA SER A 729 6.04 7.06 32.42
C SER A 729 7.12 7.06 31.34
N LEU A 730 8.34 6.58 31.65
CA LEU A 730 9.42 6.45 30.66
C LEU A 730 9.05 5.46 29.54
N VAL A 731 8.48 4.30 29.90
CA VAL A 731 7.98 3.31 28.93
C VAL A 731 6.87 3.89 28.06
N ALA A 732 5.94 4.67 28.62
CA ALA A 732 4.89 5.35 27.87
C ALA A 732 5.41 6.46 26.96
N ASP A 733 6.44 7.21 27.37
CA ASP A 733 7.14 8.18 26.54
C ASP A 733 7.81 7.50 25.33
N ILE A 734 8.46 6.35 25.54
CA ILE A 734 9.08 5.56 24.47
C ILE A 734 8.02 5.01 23.52
N VAL A 735 7.07 4.21 24.03
CA VAL A 735 5.97 3.60 23.25
C VAL A 735 5.19 4.67 22.48
N GLY A 736 4.84 5.78 23.13
CA GLY A 736 4.13 6.89 22.51
C GLY A 736 4.93 7.62 21.43
N THR A 737 6.26 7.71 21.57
CA THR A 737 7.14 8.31 20.54
C THR A 737 7.23 7.40 19.32
N PHE A 738 7.47 6.10 19.51
CA PHE A 738 7.50 5.13 18.41
C PHE A 738 6.13 4.97 17.73
N LEU A 739 5.03 4.99 18.48
CA LEU A 739 3.67 4.91 17.92
C LEU A 739 3.33 6.12 17.06
N VAL A 740 3.54 7.35 17.55
CA VAL A 740 3.23 8.56 16.75
C VAL A 740 4.15 8.66 15.51
N ARG A 741 5.41 8.20 15.62
CA ARG A 741 6.34 8.05 14.49
C ARG A 741 5.83 7.01 13.48
N TYR A 742 5.44 5.83 13.95
CA TYR A 742 4.90 4.73 13.13
C TYR A 742 3.63 5.15 12.39
N ARG A 743 2.64 5.76 13.06
CA ARG A 743 1.43 6.29 12.38
C ARG A 743 1.74 7.38 11.36
N ALA A 744 2.69 8.26 11.67
CA ALA A 744 3.15 9.26 10.72
C ALA A 744 3.85 8.64 9.49
N GLN A 745 4.53 7.50 9.66
CA GLN A 745 5.14 6.73 8.59
C GLN A 745 4.10 5.91 7.80
N GLU A 746 3.22 5.13 8.43
CA GLU A 746 2.10 4.44 7.77
C GLU A 746 1.28 5.41 6.90
N LYS A 747 0.91 6.56 7.46
CA LYS A 747 0.14 7.58 6.73
C LYS A 747 0.97 8.19 5.60
N ALA A 748 2.28 8.36 5.77
CA ALA A 748 3.16 8.87 4.72
C ALA A 748 3.37 7.85 3.59
N GLU A 749 3.54 6.58 3.92
CA GLU A 749 3.76 5.50 2.96
C GLU A 749 2.48 5.18 2.21
N ARG A 750 1.34 5.02 2.91
CA ARG A 750 0.02 4.82 2.27
C ARG A 750 -0.39 5.99 1.37
N VAL A 751 -0.13 7.23 1.77
CA VAL A 751 -0.33 8.39 0.88
C VAL A 751 0.65 8.35 -0.29
N ALA A 752 1.94 8.07 -0.08
CA ALA A 752 2.89 7.96 -1.19
C ALA A 752 2.55 6.81 -2.17
N GLU A 753 1.98 5.70 -1.68
CA GLU A 753 1.48 4.57 -2.46
C GLU A 753 0.21 4.91 -3.22
N ASP A 754 -0.82 5.50 -2.60
CA ASP A 754 -2.04 5.95 -3.27
C ASP A 754 -1.73 6.91 -4.42
N LEU A 755 -0.88 7.92 -4.16
CA LEU A 755 -0.43 8.87 -5.16
C LEU A 755 0.35 8.16 -6.28
N THR A 756 1.22 7.21 -5.94
CA THR A 756 1.98 6.42 -6.94
C THR A 756 1.08 5.49 -7.75
N ALA A 757 0.04 4.90 -7.14
CA ALA A 757 -0.95 4.07 -7.81
C ALA A 757 -1.76 4.89 -8.82
N ILE A 758 -2.20 6.09 -8.47
CA ILE A 758 -2.87 7.01 -9.41
C ILE A 758 -1.94 7.34 -10.60
N LEU A 759 -0.65 7.62 -10.36
CA LEU A 759 0.35 7.86 -11.41
C LEU A 759 0.68 6.63 -12.27
N ASN A 760 0.54 5.42 -11.71
CA ASN A 760 0.80 4.15 -12.38
C ASN A 760 -0.41 3.60 -13.14
N HIS A 761 -1.63 4.01 -12.76
CA HIS A 761 -2.86 3.72 -13.50
C HIS A 761 -3.15 4.68 -14.66
N GLN A 762 -2.31 5.71 -14.84
CA GLN A 762 -2.34 6.59 -16.01
C GLN A 762 -2.15 5.84 -17.33
N GLN A 763 -2.79 6.33 -18.40
CA GLN A 763 -2.71 5.70 -19.72
C GLN A 763 -1.47 6.10 -20.54
N ALA A 764 -0.78 7.17 -20.16
CA ALA A 764 0.46 7.63 -20.79
C ALA A 764 1.69 6.88 -20.25
N CYS A 765 2.72 6.78 -21.09
CA CYS A 765 4.08 6.52 -20.61
C CYS A 765 4.65 7.87 -20.14
N ILE A 766 4.78 8.03 -18.83
CA ILE A 766 5.19 9.28 -18.19
C ILE A 766 6.63 9.14 -17.71
N TYR A 767 7.45 10.15 -17.98
CA TYR A 767 8.83 10.26 -17.49
C TYR A 767 9.24 11.72 -17.30
N VAL A 768 10.27 11.97 -16.48
CA VAL A 768 10.82 13.31 -16.24
C VAL A 768 12.26 13.36 -16.73
N VAL A 769 12.64 14.46 -17.36
CA VAL A 769 14.01 14.70 -17.86
C VAL A 769 14.59 15.99 -17.30
N ASP A 770 15.91 15.97 -17.08
CA ASP A 770 16.74 17.15 -16.87
C ASP A 770 16.95 17.88 -18.22
N PRO A 771 16.75 19.21 -18.33
CA PRO A 771 16.81 19.90 -19.62
C PRO A 771 18.23 19.95 -20.19
N ASP A 772 19.21 20.32 -19.36
CA ASP A 772 20.60 20.48 -19.79
C ASP A 772 21.23 19.14 -20.21
N THR A 773 21.03 18.10 -19.38
CA THR A 773 21.70 16.81 -19.58
C THR A 773 20.85 15.76 -20.31
N HIS A 774 19.54 16.01 -20.49
CA HIS A 774 18.55 15.06 -21.02
C HIS A 774 18.44 13.74 -20.21
N ALA A 775 18.98 13.69 -18.99
CA ALA A 775 18.98 12.52 -18.13
C ALA A 775 17.58 12.23 -17.56
N VAL A 776 17.14 10.98 -17.58
CA VAL A 776 15.84 10.55 -17.07
C VAL A 776 15.85 10.50 -15.54
N LEU A 777 15.07 11.38 -14.91
CA LEU A 777 15.01 11.57 -13.45
C LEU A 777 13.91 10.74 -12.78
N PHE A 778 12.87 10.35 -13.51
CA PHE A 778 11.75 9.54 -13.03
C PHE A 778 11.02 8.84 -14.18
N VAL A 779 10.37 7.71 -13.90
CA VAL A 779 9.44 6.99 -14.79
C VAL A 779 8.28 6.38 -13.98
N ASN A 780 7.06 6.42 -14.54
CA ASN A 780 5.93 5.64 -14.00
C ASN A 780 6.03 4.15 -14.39
N ASP A 781 5.21 3.30 -13.79
CA ASP A 781 5.20 1.86 -14.05
C ASP A 781 4.94 1.50 -15.51
N ARG A 782 4.14 2.29 -16.22
CA ARG A 782 3.83 2.03 -17.63
C ARG A 782 5.07 2.24 -18.50
N THR A 783 5.79 3.34 -18.29
CA THR A 783 7.11 3.55 -18.90
C THR A 783 8.10 2.47 -18.47
N ARG A 784 8.14 2.08 -17.20
CA ARG A 784 9.04 1.02 -16.69
C ARG A 784 8.77 -0.36 -17.29
N LYS A 785 7.51 -0.70 -17.53
CA LYS A 785 7.08 -1.96 -18.18
C LYS A 785 7.36 -1.95 -19.70
N ALA A 786 7.36 -0.78 -20.33
CA ALA A 786 7.79 -0.61 -21.72
C ALA A 786 9.33 -0.51 -21.87
N ALA A 787 10.03 0.01 -20.86
CA ALA A 787 11.48 0.19 -20.80
C ALA A 787 12.10 -0.56 -19.61
N PRO A 788 12.09 -1.91 -19.59
CA PRO A 788 12.59 -2.68 -18.45
C PRO A 788 14.11 -2.55 -18.21
N GLU A 789 14.90 -2.20 -19.24
CA GLU A 789 16.35 -2.03 -19.11
C GLU A 789 16.80 -0.60 -18.77
N LEU A 790 15.89 0.38 -18.80
CA LEU A 790 16.17 1.78 -18.48
C LEU A 790 16.62 1.95 -17.02
N ARG A 791 17.66 2.73 -16.80
CA ARG A 791 18.09 3.22 -15.48
C ARG A 791 17.90 4.72 -15.38
N LEU A 792 17.56 5.19 -14.17
CA LEU A 792 17.48 6.62 -13.90
C LEU A 792 18.90 7.22 -13.99
N GLY A 793 19.05 8.28 -14.76
CA GLY A 793 20.33 8.84 -15.20
C GLY A 793 20.66 8.61 -16.68
N ASP A 794 20.05 7.63 -17.35
CA ASP A 794 20.24 7.42 -18.80
C ASP A 794 19.67 8.61 -19.60
N THR A 795 20.24 8.92 -20.77
CA THR A 795 19.73 10.00 -21.63
C THR A 795 18.47 9.58 -22.38
N CYS A 796 17.42 10.41 -22.33
CA CYS A 796 16.09 10.06 -22.81
C CYS A 796 16.04 9.73 -24.32
N TYR A 797 16.81 10.45 -25.14
CA TYR A 797 16.92 10.22 -26.59
C TYR A 797 17.61 8.88 -26.93
N ARG A 798 18.51 8.40 -26.07
CA ARG A 798 19.10 7.07 -26.22
C ARG A 798 18.16 5.99 -25.72
N ALA A 799 17.64 6.12 -24.50
CA ALA A 799 16.88 5.05 -23.85
C ALA A 799 15.48 4.80 -24.45
N PHE A 800 14.77 5.82 -24.93
CA PHE A 800 13.42 5.67 -25.49
C PHE A 800 13.37 5.65 -27.02
N PHE A 801 14.38 6.23 -27.68
CA PHE A 801 14.41 6.41 -29.13
C PHE A 801 15.62 5.78 -29.82
N GLY A 802 16.64 5.32 -29.09
CA GLY A 802 17.83 4.68 -29.67
C GLY A 802 18.69 5.63 -30.52
N ASN A 803 18.75 6.91 -30.16
CA ASN A 803 19.59 7.92 -30.81
C ASN A 803 20.83 8.22 -29.94
N ASP A 804 21.92 8.67 -30.57
CA ASP A 804 23.11 9.15 -29.85
C ASP A 804 23.14 10.69 -29.67
N THR A 805 22.11 11.37 -30.19
CA THR A 805 21.89 12.83 -30.06
C THR A 805 20.43 13.10 -29.68
N PRO A 806 20.10 14.29 -29.16
CA PRO A 806 18.72 14.74 -28.97
C PRO A 806 17.84 14.53 -30.22
N CYS A 807 16.54 14.31 -30.00
CA CYS A 807 15.62 13.93 -31.06
C CYS A 807 15.44 15.06 -32.10
N PRO A 808 15.36 14.76 -33.41
CA PRO A 808 15.19 15.77 -34.46
C PRO A 808 13.94 16.65 -34.31
N ILE A 809 12.89 16.11 -33.69
CA ILE A 809 11.76 16.86 -33.16
C ILE A 809 11.75 16.60 -31.65
N CYS A 810 12.56 17.34 -30.91
CA CYS A 810 12.60 17.21 -29.45
C CYS A 810 11.33 17.84 -28.84
N PRO A 811 10.63 17.17 -27.90
CA PRO A 811 9.53 17.76 -27.15
C PRO A 811 9.91 19.04 -26.37
N LEU A 812 11.18 19.17 -25.98
CA LEU A 812 11.68 20.29 -25.17
C LEU A 812 11.78 21.62 -25.95
N GLY A 813 12.18 21.56 -27.23
CA GLY A 813 12.35 22.73 -28.10
C GLY A 813 13.58 23.61 -27.80
N ASP A 814 13.91 24.50 -28.74
CA ASP A 814 14.88 25.59 -28.55
C ASP A 814 14.22 26.87 -28.01
N GLU A 815 12.92 27.04 -28.25
CA GLU A 815 12.03 28.01 -27.60
C GLU A 815 10.96 27.25 -26.81
N GLN A 816 10.57 27.81 -25.66
CA GLN A 816 9.97 27.12 -24.51
C GLN A 816 8.84 26.14 -24.85
N ALA A 817 8.83 24.96 -24.20
CA ALA A 817 7.73 24.00 -24.31
C ALA A 817 6.42 24.60 -23.78
N ASP A 818 5.52 24.89 -24.71
CA ASP A 818 4.24 25.58 -24.54
C ASP A 818 3.07 24.64 -24.18
N GLY A 819 3.36 23.37 -23.93
CA GLY A 819 2.37 22.31 -23.72
C GLY A 819 1.75 21.76 -25.01
N THR A 820 2.18 22.17 -26.21
CA THR A 820 1.70 21.56 -27.45
C THR A 820 2.29 20.15 -27.65
N GLY A 821 1.40 19.20 -27.96
CA GLY A 821 1.79 17.81 -28.21
C GLY A 821 2.60 17.66 -29.50
N ARG A 822 3.82 17.13 -29.41
CA ARG A 822 4.66 16.83 -30.58
C ARG A 822 4.58 15.35 -30.92
N ARG A 823 4.22 15.03 -32.16
CA ARG A 823 4.24 13.64 -32.65
C ARG A 823 5.67 13.18 -32.89
N ILE A 824 6.04 12.06 -32.29
CA ILE A 824 7.36 11.43 -32.42
C ILE A 824 7.19 9.90 -32.48
N PHE A 825 8.00 9.22 -33.29
CA PHE A 825 7.99 7.76 -33.32
C PHE A 825 8.73 7.19 -32.10
N SER A 826 8.01 6.54 -31.18
CA SER A 826 8.61 5.86 -30.04
C SER A 826 9.04 4.45 -30.44
N ARG A 827 10.35 4.23 -30.55
CA ARG A 827 10.91 2.87 -30.72
C ARG A 827 10.49 1.96 -29.57
N LEU A 828 10.44 2.49 -28.34
CA LEU A 828 9.99 1.79 -27.14
C LEU A 828 8.58 1.17 -27.27
N LEU A 829 7.66 1.88 -27.91
CA LEU A 829 6.25 1.50 -28.01
C LEU A 829 5.87 0.97 -29.40
N GLY A 830 6.82 0.91 -30.33
CA GLY A 830 6.66 0.45 -31.71
C GLY A 830 5.72 1.30 -32.57
N ARG A 831 5.52 2.58 -32.24
CA ARG A 831 4.44 3.41 -32.81
C ARG A 831 4.73 4.92 -32.69
N GLU A 832 3.95 5.74 -33.41
CA GLU A 832 3.84 7.16 -33.10
C GLU A 832 3.23 7.41 -31.71
N VAL A 833 3.81 8.36 -30.98
CA VAL A 833 3.24 8.90 -29.75
C VAL A 833 3.16 10.42 -29.84
N GLU A 834 2.11 10.97 -29.24
CA GLU A 834 2.00 12.39 -28.96
C GLU A 834 2.70 12.64 -27.61
N ALA A 835 3.86 13.28 -27.68
CA ALA A 835 4.65 13.64 -26.52
C ALA A 835 4.34 15.10 -26.15
N VAL A 836 3.61 15.28 -25.05
CA VAL A 836 3.45 16.58 -24.41
C VAL A 836 4.62 16.78 -23.45
N ALA A 837 5.32 17.90 -23.56
CA ALA A 837 6.35 18.32 -22.63
C ALA A 837 5.94 19.62 -21.91
N THR A 838 6.20 19.69 -20.61
CA THR A 838 5.91 20.86 -19.78
C THR A 838 7.04 21.08 -18.78
N GLU A 839 7.41 22.33 -18.54
CA GLU A 839 8.36 22.66 -17.47
C GLU A 839 7.73 22.42 -16.09
N ILE A 840 8.51 21.88 -15.15
CA ILE A 840 8.09 21.52 -13.80
C ILE A 840 9.16 21.91 -12.76
N PRO A 841 8.77 22.31 -11.53
CA PRO A 841 9.71 22.36 -10.41
C PRO A 841 10.15 20.93 -10.05
N TRP A 842 11.41 20.75 -9.65
CA TRP A 842 11.93 19.41 -9.34
C TRP A 842 13.09 19.45 -8.34
N ARG A 843 12.85 19.03 -7.09
CA ARG A 843 13.90 18.81 -6.08
C ARG A 843 14.95 19.93 -6.00
N GLY A 844 14.50 21.19 -6.00
CA GLY A 844 15.35 22.38 -5.91
C GLY A 844 16.19 22.74 -7.15
N ARG A 845 16.02 22.05 -8.28
CA ARG A 845 16.60 22.46 -9.58
C ARG A 845 15.78 23.60 -10.21
N ARG A 846 16.43 24.39 -11.07
CA ARG A 846 15.74 25.32 -11.98
C ARG A 846 15.28 24.57 -13.22
N GLY A 847 14.01 24.16 -13.23
CA GLY A 847 13.40 23.43 -14.33
C GLY A 847 13.82 21.95 -14.39
N ALA A 848 12.83 21.07 -14.39
CA ALA A 848 12.88 19.81 -15.12
C ALA A 848 11.71 19.79 -16.11
N TYR A 849 11.64 18.80 -16.99
CA TYR A 849 10.49 18.65 -17.90
C TYR A 849 9.80 17.32 -17.68
N LEU A 850 8.48 17.38 -17.42
CA LEU A 850 7.63 16.20 -17.53
C LEU A 850 7.38 15.94 -19.01
N ILE A 851 7.55 14.69 -19.45
CA ILE A 851 7.13 14.23 -20.76
C ILE A 851 6.08 13.14 -20.59
N SER A 852 4.89 13.39 -21.13
CA SER A 852 3.78 12.44 -21.18
C SER A 852 3.58 11.96 -22.62
N CYS A 853 3.92 10.70 -22.88
CA CYS A 853 3.75 10.07 -24.20
C CYS A 853 2.43 9.29 -24.27
N TYR A 854 1.50 9.80 -25.07
CA TYR A 854 0.21 9.18 -25.39
C TYR A 854 0.30 8.44 -26.74
N PRO A 855 -0.19 7.20 -26.88
CA PRO A 855 -0.22 6.52 -28.18
C PRO A 855 -1.06 7.28 -29.23
N VAL A 856 -0.50 7.54 -30.41
CA VAL A 856 -1.28 7.96 -31.58
C VAL A 856 -1.89 6.70 -32.21
N GLU A 857 -3.17 6.77 -32.59
CA GLU A 857 -3.87 5.63 -33.21
C GLU A 857 -3.96 5.77 -34.73
N GLY A 858 -3.17 4.95 -35.42
CA GLY A 858 -2.99 4.97 -36.88
C GLY A 858 -1.70 5.69 -37.29
N GLU A 859 -0.96 5.23 -38.29
CA GLU A 859 -1.33 4.26 -39.34
C GLU A 859 -0.80 2.83 -39.10
N GLY A 860 -1.43 1.86 -39.76
CA GLY A 860 -0.88 0.50 -39.88
C GLY A 860 0.18 0.47 -40.98
N GLY A 861 1.43 0.79 -40.63
CA GLY A 861 2.56 0.74 -41.54
C GLY A 861 2.93 -0.70 -41.90
N ASP A 862 2.37 -1.19 -43.00
CA ASP A 862 2.70 -2.47 -43.62
C ASP A 862 4.14 -2.42 -44.19
N ASN A 863 5.09 -3.00 -43.47
CA ASN A 863 6.51 -3.06 -43.83
C ASN A 863 6.95 -4.54 -43.83
N GLY A 864 7.28 -5.05 -45.02
CA GLY A 864 7.97 -6.32 -45.23
C GLY A 864 9.47 -6.16 -45.47
#